data_AF-A0A2D9NJ31-F1
#
_entry.id   AF-A0A2D9NJ31-F1
#
_cell.length_a   1.000
_cell.length_b   1.000
_cell.length_c   1.000
_cell.angle_alpha   90.00
_cell.angle_beta   90.00
_cell.angle_gamma   90.00
#
_symmetry.space_group_name_H-M   'P 1'
#
loop_
_entity.id
_entity.type
_entity.pdbx_description
1 polymer ?
#
loop_
_entity_poly.entity_id
_entity_poly.type
_entity_poly.pdbx_seq_one_letter_code
_entity_poly.pdbx_strand_id
1 'polypeptide(L)'
;MSMLNNSKMMIGTALVLLVLSAPLSVLSTGAVEGAVEENFETFPADNACANDDCTEAEADWATSTGERSYYAWNLTNPGAAEPVYEKVGPFDYDITYTREIIDFNKSAGTLTYSESKVYTCAEDTRTACDTEVTTTNIPFQPQVVGATGLAISGIMDLTKAGFAAGAINNEMTSFSAGKVTAEWVSNTMAGGYTAFTGGATLDATNVSILIGTNWYDQFDAFFAATNMSGMNNMPGYPPTVTYTDAIQGAQVAAADGDQSAITFAGNASITNLTYAFDSAVMPTGEDVSLSGMVGVMVLAGHCNAFQTATYDEVMDDAANEFANVGTMQRASIWGYGVPGDINATIANDWAVCFGIGGMFANVFGGGDEDWFMDESGTAVDASTRMMNYLGVDIDNAVAMNLLFGGQGEAVPTGLLATNAVGDESATAFGVATFIGMDAATAMSTYNLDMAQYGAIATWVGGWLTSQSALPMVLLGGSGTITAEEFVNVTLGGEDPINGGYLTYSLNLGGAWGTALMPTSPQGTPVSVDAETAGELLYGPLGITTSTGAGFFLYGELFGETPPVNPQTLSPAEPVPWNETTVSAIYGIDANAAAALRIMLRDVVYDDFVPDFLIGLGSDGPYKTQTVNEWLFGWRDPVSAFVAGDITNSSLGWTKLETNQTYYGSGGVSTGPATTYTICTGHNSDCDKGETLLEDGSNELPWHNTEMMMATFGLVGVETLDETTGGFLTGDGDKVDAGGYAITAVTCSGTSSVKGIPVDDCSASVDPTTRPITAKLIKSFTLVDAITPALPVYFGTEINMQAEQVSGLIIAGDSTSTFYLDMRGPYDRATAPEMSDLQPVFQIVQSSEIADDDAEDMESQIVQNQDSLTYWTNFDVPTDYVALLLYVGAVVCLILAVVAMGKEQE
;
A
#
# COMPACT_ATOMS: atom_id res chain seq x y z
N MET A 1 -8.07 -35.51 98.56
CA MET A 1 -7.02 -36.31 97.90
C MET A 1 -7.53 -37.75 97.64
N SER A 2 -8.69 -37.91 96.98
CA SER A 2 -9.42 -39.20 96.87
C SER A 2 -9.79 -39.59 95.42
N MET A 3 -9.39 -38.81 94.41
CA MET A 3 -9.71 -39.11 92.99
C MET A 3 -8.57 -39.79 92.21
N LEU A 4 -7.43 -40.07 92.85
CA LEU A 4 -6.19 -40.54 92.18
C LEU A 4 -5.95 -42.08 92.24
N ASN A 5 -6.89 -42.87 92.76
CA ASN A 5 -6.69 -44.31 93.03
C ASN A 5 -7.63 -45.25 92.25
N ASN A 6 -8.19 -44.85 91.10
CA ASN A 6 -9.10 -45.71 90.35
C ASN A 6 -8.66 -45.81 88.88
N SER A 7 -7.89 -46.86 88.58
CA SER A 7 -7.36 -47.17 87.24
C SER A 7 -8.46 -47.19 86.17
N LYS A 8 -9.64 -47.71 86.50
CA LYS A 8 -10.82 -47.75 85.61
C LYS A 8 -11.41 -46.38 85.29
N MET A 9 -11.33 -45.44 86.23
CA MET A 9 -11.80 -44.06 86.02
C MET A 9 -10.83 -43.29 85.12
N MET A 10 -9.52 -43.47 85.27
CA MET A 10 -8.50 -42.83 84.44
C MET A 10 -8.48 -43.37 83.00
N ILE A 11 -8.70 -44.67 82.83
CA ILE A 11 -8.92 -45.28 81.50
C ILE A 11 -10.23 -44.75 80.90
N GLY A 12 -11.31 -44.67 81.69
CA GLY A 12 -12.60 -44.11 81.23
C GLY A 12 -12.49 -42.65 80.80
N THR A 13 -11.75 -41.81 81.54
CA THR A 13 -11.50 -40.41 81.19
C THR A 13 -10.61 -40.29 79.96
N ALA A 14 -9.56 -41.11 79.81
CA ALA A 14 -8.76 -41.15 78.58
C ALA A 14 -9.60 -41.56 77.37
N LEU A 15 -10.51 -42.53 77.53
CA LEU A 15 -11.41 -42.97 76.47
C LEU A 15 -12.44 -41.89 76.12
N VAL A 16 -12.95 -41.14 77.09
CA VAL A 16 -13.84 -39.99 76.85
C VAL A 16 -13.11 -38.86 76.15
N LEU A 17 -11.85 -38.55 76.50
CA LEU A 17 -11.04 -37.55 75.82
C LEU A 17 -10.76 -37.95 74.36
N LEU A 18 -10.49 -39.23 74.10
CA LEU A 18 -10.32 -39.79 72.74
C LEU A 18 -11.64 -39.90 71.95
N VAL A 19 -12.77 -40.12 72.63
CA VAL A 19 -14.11 -40.13 72.00
C VAL A 19 -14.59 -38.72 71.70
N LEU A 20 -14.22 -37.73 72.53
CA LEU A 20 -14.51 -36.31 72.28
C LEU A 20 -13.60 -35.70 71.22
N SER A 21 -12.40 -36.25 70.97
CA SER A 21 -11.53 -35.80 69.88
C SER A 21 -12.03 -36.23 68.50
N ALA A 22 -12.88 -37.28 68.39
CA ALA A 22 -13.41 -37.76 67.12
C ALA A 22 -14.51 -36.86 66.50
N PRO A 23 -15.49 -36.31 67.24
CA PRO A 23 -16.37 -35.25 66.71
C PRO A 23 -15.60 -33.99 66.37
N LEU A 24 -14.54 -33.67 67.12
CA LEU A 24 -13.67 -32.53 66.85
C LEU A 24 -12.87 -32.72 65.56
N SER A 25 -12.36 -33.93 65.27
CA SER A 25 -11.73 -34.20 63.98
C SER A 25 -12.73 -34.11 62.85
N VAL A 26 -13.93 -34.71 62.96
CA VAL A 26 -14.96 -34.63 61.92
C VAL A 26 -15.47 -33.19 61.69
N LEU A 27 -15.59 -32.39 62.75
CA LEU A 27 -15.97 -30.98 62.64
C LEU A 27 -14.85 -30.12 62.07
N SER A 28 -13.59 -30.40 62.44
CA SER A 28 -12.43 -29.67 61.94
C SER A 28 -12.20 -30.00 60.47
N THR A 29 -12.06 -31.28 60.12
CA THR A 29 -11.84 -31.74 58.73
C THR A 29 -13.02 -31.40 57.81
N GLY A 30 -14.26 -31.45 58.31
CA GLY A 30 -15.45 -31.09 57.55
C GLY A 30 -15.73 -29.58 57.48
N ALA A 31 -15.02 -28.76 58.26
CA ALA A 31 -15.05 -27.30 58.14
C ALA A 31 -13.92 -26.76 57.25
N VAL A 32 -12.92 -27.59 56.89
CA VAL A 32 -11.80 -27.15 56.04
C VAL A 32 -12.26 -26.74 54.67
N GLU A 33 -13.10 -27.53 53.99
CA GLU A 33 -13.63 -27.17 52.66
C GLU A 33 -14.27 -25.77 52.69
N GLY A 34 -15.16 -25.50 53.65
CA GLY A 34 -15.78 -24.18 53.81
C GLY A 34 -14.82 -23.07 54.25
N ALA A 35 -13.80 -23.37 55.05
CA ALA A 35 -12.79 -22.39 55.47
C ALA A 35 -11.79 -22.07 54.34
N VAL A 36 -11.48 -23.03 53.47
CA VAL A 36 -10.69 -22.83 52.26
C VAL A 36 -11.49 -22.03 51.26
N GLU A 37 -12.76 -22.37 51.02
CA GLU A 37 -13.66 -21.54 50.20
C GLU A 37 -13.73 -20.09 50.71
N GLU A 38 -13.86 -19.88 52.04
CA GLU A 38 -13.87 -18.54 52.65
C GLU A 38 -12.51 -17.82 52.53
N ASN A 39 -11.39 -18.51 52.78
CA ASN A 39 -10.04 -17.92 52.66
C ASN A 39 -9.69 -17.54 51.22
N PHE A 40 -10.23 -18.26 50.24
CA PHE A 40 -10.00 -18.00 48.83
C PHE A 40 -11.15 -17.23 48.16
N GLU A 41 -12.16 -16.77 48.90
CA GLU A 41 -13.33 -16.08 48.34
C GLU A 41 -12.93 -14.79 47.62
N THR A 42 -12.02 -14.01 48.22
CA THR A 42 -11.56 -12.72 47.69
C THR A 42 -10.09 -12.68 47.28
N PHE A 43 -9.49 -13.87 47.11
CA PHE A 43 -8.05 -14.05 46.90
C PHE A 43 -7.42 -13.15 45.82
N PRO A 44 -8.04 -12.92 44.64
CA PRO A 44 -7.42 -12.04 43.63
C PRO A 44 -7.20 -10.61 44.13
N ALA A 45 -8.08 -10.08 44.98
CA ALA A 45 -7.89 -8.78 45.62
C ALA A 45 -6.92 -8.88 46.80
N ASP A 46 -7.04 -9.91 47.65
CA ASP A 46 -6.21 -10.07 48.84
C ASP A 46 -4.71 -10.26 48.50
N ASN A 47 -4.42 -10.88 47.37
CA ASN A 47 -3.06 -11.03 46.84
C ASN A 47 -2.52 -9.74 46.19
N ALA A 48 -3.41 -8.92 45.59
CA ALA A 48 -3.00 -7.72 44.87
C ALA A 48 -2.89 -6.47 45.76
N CYS A 49 -3.74 -6.35 46.78
CA CYS A 49 -3.96 -5.13 47.55
C CYS A 49 -3.25 -5.18 48.92
N ALA A 50 -2.36 -4.21 49.20
CA ALA A 50 -1.69 -4.11 50.51
C ALA A 50 -2.58 -3.51 51.61
N ASN A 51 -3.75 -3.00 51.25
CA ASN A 51 -4.73 -2.39 52.15
C ASN A 51 -6.17 -2.66 51.70
N ASP A 52 -7.12 -2.59 52.64
CA ASP A 52 -8.55 -2.90 52.42
C ASP A 52 -9.22 -2.08 51.30
N ASP A 53 -8.74 -0.87 51.07
CA ASP A 53 -9.21 0.06 50.04
C ASP A 53 -8.44 -0.04 48.71
N CYS A 54 -7.46 -0.95 48.64
CA CYS A 54 -6.70 -1.32 47.44
C CYS A 54 -6.09 -0.12 46.71
N THR A 55 -5.62 0.87 47.47
CA THR A 55 -4.91 2.04 46.93
C THR A 55 -3.41 1.82 46.84
N GLU A 56 -2.89 0.81 47.55
CA GLU A 56 -1.50 0.38 47.51
C GLU A 56 -1.47 -1.10 47.08
N ALA A 57 -0.58 -1.43 46.15
CA ALA A 57 -0.40 -2.81 45.68
C ALA A 57 0.59 -3.56 46.59
N GLU A 58 0.35 -4.85 46.82
CA GLU A 58 1.31 -5.73 47.49
C GLU A 58 2.60 -5.80 46.68
N ALA A 59 3.76 -5.73 47.36
CA ALA A 59 5.04 -5.53 46.69
C ALA A 59 5.40 -6.67 45.72
N ASP A 60 5.16 -7.90 46.14
CA ASP A 60 5.47 -9.11 45.38
C ASP A 60 4.48 -9.35 44.22
N TRP A 61 3.27 -8.78 44.32
CA TRP A 61 2.30 -8.77 43.21
C TRP A 61 2.58 -7.64 42.21
N ALA A 62 2.89 -6.45 42.72
CA ALA A 62 3.22 -5.25 41.95
C ALA A 62 4.46 -5.46 41.09
N THR A 63 5.41 -6.28 41.55
CA THR A 63 6.57 -6.69 40.75
C THR A 63 6.86 -8.17 40.95
N SER A 64 6.71 -8.95 39.88
CA SER A 64 7.01 -10.38 39.87
C SER A 64 7.95 -10.74 38.73
N THR A 65 8.68 -11.83 38.86
CA THR A 65 9.54 -12.38 37.80
C THR A 65 9.01 -13.74 37.35
N GLY A 66 9.04 -14.00 36.05
CA GLY A 66 8.81 -15.34 35.49
C GLY A 66 9.81 -15.65 34.38
N GLU A 67 9.86 -16.90 33.96
CA GLU A 67 10.77 -17.36 32.91
C GLU A 67 10.00 -17.82 31.66
N ARG A 68 10.58 -17.59 30.49
CA ARG A 68 10.12 -18.17 29.22
C ARG A 68 11.29 -18.61 28.36
N SER A 69 11.12 -19.76 27.71
CA SER A 69 12.07 -20.27 26.72
C SER A 69 11.50 -20.13 25.32
N TYR A 70 12.28 -19.55 24.41
CA TYR A 70 11.91 -19.43 23.01
C TYR A 70 12.75 -20.37 22.14
N TYR A 71 12.14 -20.89 21.08
CA TYR A 71 12.82 -21.61 20.01
C TYR A 71 12.45 -21.01 18.67
N ALA A 72 13.43 -20.93 17.78
CA ALA A 72 13.23 -20.52 16.39
C ALA A 72 13.62 -21.66 15.46
N TRP A 73 13.06 -21.67 14.25
CA TRP A 73 13.52 -22.54 13.18
C TRP A 73 14.22 -21.70 12.13
N ASN A 74 15.55 -21.71 12.17
CA ASN A 74 16.40 -20.93 11.30
C ASN A 74 16.35 -21.48 9.86
N LEU A 75 16.00 -20.63 8.89
CA LEU A 75 16.02 -20.98 7.47
C LEU A 75 17.45 -20.91 6.92
N THR A 76 18.03 -22.07 6.61
CA THR A 76 19.45 -22.17 6.22
C THR A 76 19.72 -21.90 4.73
N ASN A 77 18.67 -21.88 3.90
CA ASN A 77 18.74 -21.74 2.45
C ASN A 77 17.58 -20.86 1.91
N PRO A 78 17.50 -19.57 2.30
CA PRO A 78 16.42 -18.68 1.85
C PRO A 78 16.33 -18.61 0.32
N GLY A 79 15.11 -18.67 -0.21
CA GLY A 79 14.83 -18.62 -1.65
C GLY A 79 15.02 -19.95 -2.40
N ALA A 80 15.43 -21.04 -1.74
CA ALA A 80 15.46 -22.36 -2.35
C ALA A 80 14.04 -22.92 -2.54
N ALA A 81 13.83 -23.68 -3.62
CA ALA A 81 12.54 -24.34 -3.88
C ALA A 81 12.11 -25.30 -2.76
N GLU A 82 13.08 -25.91 -2.07
CA GLU A 82 12.87 -26.77 -0.91
C GLU A 82 13.58 -26.13 0.30
N PRO A 83 12.84 -25.38 1.14
CA PRO A 83 13.41 -24.69 2.29
C PRO A 83 13.79 -25.68 3.41
N VAL A 84 14.90 -25.41 4.10
CA VAL A 84 15.49 -26.25 5.14
C VAL A 84 15.58 -25.46 6.44
N TYR A 85 14.82 -25.90 7.43
CA TYR A 85 14.68 -25.27 8.73
C TYR A 85 15.45 -26.05 9.81
N GLU A 86 16.27 -25.35 10.60
CA GLU A 86 17.00 -25.90 11.73
C GLU A 86 16.50 -25.30 13.05
N LYS A 87 16.04 -26.15 13.98
CA LYS A 87 15.62 -25.70 15.31
C LYS A 87 16.82 -25.17 16.10
N VAL A 88 16.74 -23.93 16.55
CA VAL A 88 17.73 -23.26 17.41
C VAL A 88 17.07 -22.81 18.72
N GLY A 89 17.87 -22.73 19.78
CA GLY A 89 17.43 -22.45 21.14
C GLY A 89 17.64 -23.63 22.09
N PRO A 90 17.14 -23.54 23.33
CA PRO A 90 16.28 -22.46 23.80
C PRO A 90 17.06 -21.16 24.03
N PHE A 91 16.34 -20.06 23.85
CA PHE A 91 16.71 -18.73 24.31
C PHE A 91 15.89 -18.45 25.55
N ASP A 92 16.54 -18.47 26.71
CA ASP A 92 15.88 -18.35 28.02
C ASP A 92 15.86 -16.87 28.43
N TYR A 93 14.69 -16.37 28.84
CA TYR A 93 14.49 -14.98 29.27
C TYR A 93 13.81 -14.89 30.64
N ASP A 94 14.35 -14.02 31.48
CA ASP A 94 13.71 -13.51 32.68
C ASP A 94 12.78 -12.36 32.31
N ILE A 95 11.52 -12.47 32.73
CA ILE A 95 10.47 -11.49 32.47
C ILE A 95 10.10 -10.82 33.77
N THR A 96 10.38 -9.52 33.88
CA THR A 96 9.89 -8.70 34.98
C THR A 96 8.53 -8.12 34.59
N TYR A 97 7.51 -8.48 35.36
CA TYR A 97 6.18 -7.90 35.27
C TYR A 97 6.07 -6.76 36.27
N THR A 98 5.57 -5.61 35.84
CA THR A 98 5.26 -4.48 36.71
C THR A 98 3.77 -4.16 36.60
N ARG A 99 3.06 -4.24 37.72
CA ARG A 99 1.61 -4.03 37.83
C ARG A 99 1.30 -2.81 38.67
N GLU A 100 0.37 -1.99 38.19
CA GLU A 100 -0.13 -0.81 38.91
C GLU A 100 -1.65 -0.87 38.98
N ILE A 101 -2.21 -0.71 40.18
CA ILE A 101 -3.65 -0.71 40.41
C ILE A 101 -4.23 0.62 39.92
N ILE A 102 -5.26 0.53 39.08
CA ILE A 102 -5.97 1.67 38.49
C ILE A 102 -7.28 1.94 39.22
N ASP A 103 -8.07 0.90 39.46
CA ASP A 103 -9.37 1.01 40.12
C ASP A 103 -9.73 -0.29 40.85
N PHE A 104 -10.39 -0.17 41.99
CA PHE A 104 -10.95 -1.30 42.73
C PHE A 104 -12.38 -0.99 43.13
N ASN A 105 -13.31 -1.80 42.64
CA ASN A 105 -14.73 -1.66 42.93
C ASN A 105 -15.26 -2.89 43.66
N LYS A 106 -15.20 -2.83 44.99
CA LYS A 106 -15.68 -3.90 45.88
C LYS A 106 -17.15 -4.26 45.67
N SER A 107 -18.00 -3.32 45.27
CA SER A 107 -19.43 -3.60 45.06
C SER A 107 -19.70 -4.30 43.73
N ALA A 108 -18.95 -3.96 42.69
CA ALA A 108 -19.00 -4.68 41.42
C ALA A 108 -18.21 -6.00 41.48
N GLY A 109 -17.28 -6.11 42.43
CA GLY A 109 -16.38 -7.25 42.57
C GLY A 109 -15.20 -7.23 41.62
N THR A 110 -14.78 -6.06 41.13
CA THR A 110 -13.77 -5.95 40.05
C THR A 110 -12.51 -5.22 40.49
N LEU A 111 -11.35 -5.67 39.99
CA LEU A 111 -10.04 -5.01 40.11
C LEU A 111 -9.51 -4.68 38.72
N THR A 112 -9.10 -3.43 38.51
CA THR A 112 -8.48 -2.97 37.27
C THR A 112 -7.03 -2.58 37.52
N TYR A 113 -6.11 -3.11 36.72
CA TYR A 113 -4.68 -2.81 36.81
C TYR A 113 -4.03 -2.71 35.43
N SER A 114 -2.93 -1.96 35.32
CA SER A 114 -2.05 -2.01 34.15
C SER A 114 -0.88 -2.95 34.40
N GLU A 115 -0.47 -3.71 33.39
CA GLU A 115 0.71 -4.57 33.42
C GLU A 115 1.68 -4.21 32.30
N SER A 116 2.95 -4.01 32.64
CA SER A 116 4.06 -3.87 31.69
C SER A 116 5.11 -4.95 31.89
N LYS A 117 5.83 -5.28 30.82
CA LYS A 117 6.80 -6.39 30.80
C LYS A 117 8.16 -5.90 30.34
N VAL A 118 9.21 -6.37 31.00
CA VAL A 118 10.61 -6.20 30.59
C VAL A 118 11.26 -7.57 30.48
N TYR A 119 11.80 -7.85 29.30
CA TYR A 119 12.47 -9.12 29.01
C TYR A 119 13.98 -8.93 29.10
N THR A 120 14.65 -9.79 29.87
CA THR A 120 16.11 -9.82 30.01
C THR A 120 16.60 -11.22 29.67
N CYS A 121 17.67 -11.31 28.88
CA CYS A 121 18.28 -12.60 28.57
C CYS A 121 18.81 -13.24 29.87
N ALA A 122 18.39 -14.46 30.17
CA ALA A 122 18.76 -15.14 31.41
C ALA A 122 20.28 -15.36 31.46
N GLU A 123 20.90 -15.19 32.64
CA GLU A 123 22.36 -15.32 32.79
C GLU A 123 22.87 -16.73 32.47
N ASP A 124 22.02 -17.74 32.64
CA ASP A 124 22.30 -19.15 32.43
C ASP A 124 21.69 -19.70 31.13
N THR A 125 21.20 -18.82 30.24
CA THR A 125 20.68 -19.22 28.92
C THR A 125 21.69 -20.11 28.19
N ARG A 126 21.20 -21.20 27.60
CA ARG A 126 22.05 -22.15 26.85
C ARG A 126 22.49 -21.61 25.49
N THR A 127 21.70 -20.70 24.93
CA THR A 127 21.92 -20.10 23.62
C THR A 127 21.89 -18.59 23.77
N ALA A 128 22.87 -17.90 23.20
CA ALA A 128 22.97 -16.45 23.33
C ALA A 128 21.76 -15.77 22.66
N CYS A 129 21.11 -14.85 23.38
CA CYS A 129 19.91 -14.15 22.89
C CYS A 129 20.17 -13.16 21.74
N ASP A 130 21.44 -12.91 21.41
CA ASP A 130 21.90 -12.15 20.25
C ASP A 130 22.23 -13.04 19.03
N THR A 131 21.92 -14.34 19.09
CA THR A 131 22.07 -15.24 17.95
C THR A 131 21.23 -14.74 16.77
N GLU A 132 21.82 -14.71 15.57
CA GLU A 132 21.10 -14.37 14.35
C GLU A 132 20.28 -15.56 13.84
N VAL A 133 19.05 -15.27 13.41
CA VAL A 133 18.15 -16.21 12.77
C VAL A 133 17.59 -15.62 11.49
N THR A 134 17.51 -16.43 10.45
CA THR A 134 16.80 -16.11 9.20
C THR A 134 15.40 -16.66 9.28
N THR A 135 14.40 -15.78 9.16
CA THR A 135 12.97 -16.13 9.24
C THR A 135 12.18 -15.48 8.12
N THR A 136 10.92 -15.87 7.95
CA THR A 136 9.97 -15.17 7.06
C THR A 136 9.82 -13.73 7.52
N ASN A 137 9.96 -12.78 6.58
CA ASN A 137 9.73 -11.37 6.86
C ASN A 137 8.21 -11.12 6.93
N ILE A 138 7.65 -11.14 8.15
CA ILE A 138 6.21 -11.11 8.41
C ILE A 138 5.48 -9.96 7.69
N PRO A 139 5.99 -8.71 7.69
CA PRO A 139 5.34 -7.60 7.00
C PRO A 139 5.34 -7.70 5.48
N PHE A 140 6.30 -8.42 4.86
CA PHE A 140 6.57 -8.30 3.43
C PHE A 140 5.38 -8.68 2.54
N GLN A 141 4.85 -9.89 2.67
CA GLN A 141 3.75 -10.34 1.82
C GLN A 141 2.43 -9.55 2.02
N PRO A 142 2.02 -9.22 3.26
CA PRO A 142 0.95 -8.26 3.50
C PRO A 142 1.17 -6.91 2.81
N GLN A 143 2.40 -6.40 2.81
CA GLN A 143 2.74 -5.16 2.11
C GLN A 143 2.64 -5.33 0.60
N VAL A 144 3.01 -6.48 0.03
CA VAL A 144 2.82 -6.75 -1.41
C VAL A 144 1.32 -6.66 -1.77
N VAL A 145 0.45 -7.30 -0.99
CA VAL A 145 -1.01 -7.21 -1.18
C VAL A 145 -1.49 -5.76 -1.04
N GLY A 146 -1.14 -5.10 0.06
CA GLY A 146 -1.58 -3.73 0.37
C GLY A 146 -1.05 -2.68 -0.61
N ALA A 147 0.15 -2.87 -1.16
CA ALA A 147 0.78 -1.95 -2.10
C ALA A 147 0.34 -2.14 -3.54
N THR A 148 -0.31 -3.25 -3.90
CA THR A 148 -0.68 -3.57 -5.29
C THR A 148 -1.52 -2.46 -5.94
N GLY A 149 -2.55 -1.95 -5.25
CA GLY A 149 -3.36 -0.85 -5.79
C GLY A 149 -2.56 0.45 -5.97
N LEU A 150 -1.70 0.78 -5.00
CA LEU A 150 -0.82 1.96 -5.05
C LEU A 150 0.23 1.84 -6.16
N ALA A 151 0.77 0.64 -6.38
CA ALA A 151 1.71 0.36 -7.44
C ALA A 151 1.06 0.58 -8.82
N ILE A 152 -0.16 0.08 -9.04
CA ILE A 152 -0.90 0.33 -10.28
C ILE A 152 -1.16 1.83 -10.44
N SER A 153 -1.60 2.52 -9.38
CA SER A 153 -1.76 3.98 -9.41
C SER A 153 -0.47 4.70 -9.81
N GLY A 154 0.67 4.31 -9.24
CA GLY A 154 1.98 4.87 -9.57
C GLY A 154 2.38 4.62 -11.02
N ILE A 155 2.11 3.43 -11.56
CA ILE A 155 2.33 3.14 -12.99
C ILE A 155 1.46 4.04 -13.87
N MET A 156 0.18 4.25 -13.51
CA MET A 156 -0.71 5.14 -14.25
C MET A 156 -0.22 6.60 -14.19
N ASP A 157 0.24 7.06 -13.03
CA ASP A 157 0.78 8.42 -12.86
C ASP A 157 2.11 8.61 -13.61
N LEU A 158 2.97 7.59 -13.66
CA LEU A 158 4.17 7.60 -14.51
C LEU A 158 3.81 7.63 -16.00
N THR A 159 2.73 6.96 -16.41
CA THR A 159 2.22 7.02 -17.78
C THR A 159 1.74 8.43 -18.12
N LYS A 160 1.02 9.10 -17.20
CA LYS A 160 0.66 10.53 -17.33
C LYS A 160 1.90 11.41 -17.43
N ALA A 161 2.92 11.14 -16.62
CA ALA A 161 4.18 11.88 -16.65
C ALA A 161 4.91 11.73 -18.00
N GLY A 162 4.97 10.52 -18.55
CA GLY A 162 5.54 10.27 -19.87
C GLY A 162 4.79 11.00 -20.98
N PHE A 163 3.45 10.93 -20.97
CA PHE A 163 2.61 11.70 -21.90
C PHE A 163 2.83 13.21 -21.76
N ALA A 164 2.84 13.73 -20.52
CA ALA A 164 3.06 15.15 -20.24
C ALA A 164 4.44 15.62 -20.71
N ALA A 165 5.49 14.83 -20.47
CA ALA A 165 6.83 15.14 -20.97
C ALA A 165 6.87 15.20 -22.51
N GLY A 166 6.22 14.25 -23.19
CA GLY A 166 6.07 14.26 -24.65
C GLY A 166 5.29 15.49 -25.17
N ALA A 167 4.19 15.85 -24.50
CA ALA A 167 3.41 17.03 -24.83
C ALA A 167 4.21 18.33 -24.64
N ILE A 168 4.93 18.47 -23.52
CA ILE A 168 5.84 19.58 -23.24
C ILE A 168 6.95 19.65 -24.29
N ASN A 169 7.50 18.51 -24.72
CA ASN A 169 8.50 18.48 -25.78
C ASN A 169 7.95 19.01 -27.11
N ASN A 170 6.72 18.62 -27.46
CA ASN A 170 6.03 19.15 -28.63
C ASN A 170 5.76 20.66 -28.50
N GLU A 171 5.44 21.13 -27.29
CA GLU A 171 5.22 22.55 -27.03
C GLU A 171 6.49 23.38 -27.23
N MET A 172 7.62 22.86 -26.73
CA MET A 172 8.91 23.49 -26.91
C MET A 172 9.34 23.51 -28.38
N THR A 173 9.17 22.39 -29.08
CA THR A 173 9.60 22.23 -30.48
C THR A 173 8.72 23.01 -31.46
N SER A 174 7.41 23.06 -31.25
CA SER A 174 6.46 23.59 -32.25
C SER A 174 5.45 24.61 -31.72
N PHE A 175 4.89 24.43 -30.51
CA PHE A 175 3.75 25.27 -30.09
C PHE A 175 4.19 26.70 -29.80
N SER A 176 5.39 26.88 -29.25
CA SER A 176 5.98 28.22 -29.05
C SER A 176 5.99 29.04 -30.35
N ALA A 177 6.45 28.44 -31.45
CA ALA A 177 6.49 29.06 -32.77
C ALA A 177 5.10 29.25 -33.38
N GLY A 178 4.23 28.25 -33.25
CA GLY A 178 2.84 28.30 -33.70
C GLY A 178 2.07 29.46 -33.05
N LYS A 179 2.23 29.61 -31.74
CA LYS A 179 1.56 30.66 -30.95
C LYS A 179 1.96 32.05 -31.40
N VAL A 180 3.26 32.33 -31.50
CA VAL A 180 3.73 33.67 -31.88
C VAL A 180 3.44 34.00 -33.35
N THR A 181 3.46 32.99 -34.23
CA THR A 181 3.01 33.17 -35.62
C THR A 181 1.52 33.54 -35.68
N ALA A 182 0.68 32.84 -34.91
CA ALA A 182 -0.76 33.10 -34.85
C ALA A 182 -1.07 34.48 -34.21
N GLU A 183 -0.33 34.86 -33.17
CA GLU A 183 -0.40 36.19 -32.57
C GLU A 183 0.02 37.28 -33.55
N TRP A 184 1.05 37.03 -34.37
CA TRP A 184 1.44 37.95 -35.44
C TRP A 184 0.31 38.16 -36.43
N VAL A 185 -0.35 37.09 -36.90
CA VAL A 185 -1.51 37.17 -37.81
C VAL A 185 -2.62 37.98 -37.16
N SER A 186 -2.99 37.62 -35.93
CA SER A 186 -4.07 38.27 -35.17
C SER A 186 -3.82 39.77 -34.98
N ASN A 187 -2.61 40.15 -34.54
CA ASN A 187 -2.24 41.56 -34.33
C ASN A 187 -2.21 42.35 -35.63
N THR A 188 -1.74 41.72 -36.71
CA THR A 188 -1.66 42.32 -38.04
C THR A 188 -3.06 42.56 -38.62
N MET A 189 -3.96 41.59 -38.48
CA MET A 189 -5.38 41.67 -38.87
C MET A 189 -6.17 42.68 -38.03
N ALA A 190 -5.88 42.82 -36.74
CA ALA A 190 -6.58 43.73 -35.83
C ALA A 190 -6.21 45.22 -35.97
N GLY A 191 -5.32 45.59 -36.90
CA GLY A 191 -4.96 46.98 -37.18
C GLY A 191 -3.46 47.31 -37.16
N GLY A 192 -2.60 46.30 -36.98
CA GLY A 192 -1.14 46.45 -37.11
C GLY A 192 -0.69 47.02 -38.46
N TYR A 193 -1.51 46.86 -39.52
CA TYR A 193 -1.23 47.41 -40.84
C TYR A 193 -1.41 48.94 -40.99
N THR A 194 -1.99 49.64 -40.00
CA THR A 194 -2.18 51.10 -40.06
C THR A 194 -0.87 51.88 -40.24
N ALA A 195 0.28 51.28 -39.88
CA ALA A 195 1.61 51.84 -40.10
C ALA A 195 2.07 51.81 -41.58
N PHE A 196 1.65 50.81 -42.36
CA PHE A 196 2.06 50.63 -43.76
C PHE A 196 1.16 51.37 -44.76
N THR A 197 -0.07 51.69 -44.34
CA THR A 197 -1.06 52.40 -45.16
C THR A 197 -1.05 53.92 -44.93
N GLY A 198 -0.07 54.44 -44.18
CA GLY A 198 0.02 55.87 -43.84
C GLY A 198 -1.11 56.35 -42.92
N GLY A 199 -1.62 55.48 -42.03
CA GLY A 199 -2.66 55.80 -41.06
C GLY A 199 -4.10 55.51 -41.51
N ALA A 200 -4.29 54.85 -42.66
CA ALA A 200 -5.62 54.46 -43.15
C ALA A 200 -6.05 53.10 -42.59
N THR A 201 -7.25 53.04 -41.99
CA THR A 201 -7.88 51.79 -41.57
C THR A 201 -8.41 51.04 -42.80
N LEU A 202 -7.96 49.80 -43.01
CA LEU A 202 -8.48 48.90 -44.04
C LEU A 202 -9.51 47.93 -43.43
N ASP A 203 -10.44 47.44 -44.23
CA ASP A 203 -11.31 46.32 -43.83
C ASP A 203 -10.55 44.98 -43.87
N ALA A 204 -11.09 43.94 -43.21
CA ALA A 204 -10.43 42.64 -43.07
C ALA A 204 -10.06 42.00 -44.42
N THR A 205 -10.93 42.14 -45.43
CA THR A 205 -10.67 41.63 -46.78
C THR A 205 -9.46 42.29 -47.40
N ASN A 206 -9.39 43.62 -47.41
CA ASN A 206 -8.26 44.35 -47.97
C ASN A 206 -6.96 44.14 -47.17
N VAL A 207 -7.04 44.00 -45.85
CA VAL A 207 -5.87 43.63 -45.02
C VAL A 207 -5.36 42.24 -45.40
N SER A 208 -6.25 41.26 -45.52
CA SER A 208 -5.86 39.87 -45.82
C SER A 208 -5.22 39.73 -47.21
N ILE A 209 -5.74 40.43 -48.22
CA ILE A 209 -5.15 40.49 -49.56
C ILE A 209 -3.75 41.10 -49.48
N LEU A 210 -3.60 42.22 -48.79
CA LEU A 210 -2.32 42.91 -48.67
C LEU A 210 -1.25 42.07 -47.98
N ILE A 211 -1.62 41.32 -46.93
CA ILE A 211 -0.74 40.34 -46.28
C ILE A 211 -0.29 39.29 -47.30
N GLY A 212 -1.23 38.68 -48.03
CA GLY A 212 -0.91 37.68 -49.04
C GLY A 212 -0.03 38.23 -50.17
N THR A 213 -0.30 39.45 -50.65
CA THR A 213 0.53 40.14 -51.66
C THR A 213 1.95 40.32 -51.15
N ASN A 214 2.11 40.75 -49.89
CA ASN A 214 3.43 40.92 -49.30
C ASN A 214 4.20 39.60 -49.19
N TRP A 215 3.54 38.52 -48.75
CA TRP A 215 4.17 37.20 -48.68
C TRP A 215 4.55 36.68 -50.07
N TYR A 216 3.67 36.84 -51.07
CA TYR A 216 3.97 36.47 -52.44
C TYR A 216 5.16 37.26 -53.00
N ASP A 217 5.23 38.58 -52.78
CA ASP A 217 6.34 39.41 -53.25
C ASP A 217 7.68 38.97 -52.65
N GLN A 218 7.68 38.58 -51.36
CA GLN A 218 8.87 38.02 -50.71
C GLN A 218 9.28 36.68 -51.30
N PHE A 219 8.31 35.79 -51.56
CA PHE A 219 8.55 34.53 -52.25
C PHE A 219 9.11 34.76 -53.66
N ASP A 220 8.51 35.65 -54.45
CA ASP A 220 8.90 35.94 -55.84
C ASP A 220 10.35 36.45 -55.92
N ALA A 221 10.73 37.29 -54.95
CA ALA A 221 12.10 37.75 -54.77
C ALA A 221 13.05 36.61 -54.34
N PHE A 222 12.63 35.75 -53.41
CA PHE A 222 13.40 34.59 -52.95
C PHE A 222 13.67 33.60 -54.09
N PHE A 223 12.64 33.27 -54.88
CA PHE A 223 12.72 32.40 -56.05
C PHE A 223 13.76 32.91 -57.06
N ALA A 224 13.77 34.22 -57.31
CA ALA A 224 14.76 34.85 -58.16
C ALA A 224 16.17 34.81 -57.56
N ALA A 225 16.32 35.14 -56.27
CA ALA A 225 17.60 35.21 -55.57
C ALA A 225 18.31 33.85 -55.50
N THR A 226 17.54 32.76 -55.37
CA THR A 226 18.04 31.39 -55.28
C THR A 226 18.14 30.69 -56.65
N ASN A 227 17.83 31.39 -57.75
CA ASN A 227 17.83 30.86 -59.11
C ASN A 227 16.97 29.58 -59.24
N MET A 228 15.81 29.53 -58.59
CA MET A 228 14.93 28.36 -58.65
C MET A 228 14.41 28.08 -60.06
N SER A 229 14.35 29.08 -60.94
CA SER A 229 14.02 28.90 -62.36
C SER A 229 15.09 28.15 -63.15
N GLY A 230 16.35 28.14 -62.67
CA GLY A 230 17.52 27.71 -63.44
C GLY A 230 17.90 28.62 -64.61
N MET A 231 17.15 29.71 -64.84
CA MET A 231 17.27 30.57 -66.02
C MET A 231 18.07 31.86 -65.78
N ASN A 232 18.48 32.15 -64.54
CA ASN A 232 19.25 33.36 -64.26
C ASN A 232 20.54 33.40 -65.09
N ASN A 233 20.78 34.53 -65.76
CA ASN A 233 21.96 34.77 -66.60
C ASN A 233 22.09 33.84 -67.84
N MET A 234 21.05 33.08 -68.21
CA MET A 234 21.05 32.33 -69.46
C MET A 234 20.92 33.28 -70.67
N PRO A 235 21.52 32.97 -71.84
CA PRO A 235 21.34 33.77 -73.04
C PRO A 235 19.86 33.92 -73.42
N GLY A 236 19.36 35.16 -73.44
CA GLY A 236 17.96 35.47 -73.72
C GLY A 236 17.07 35.68 -72.50
N TYR A 237 17.60 35.50 -71.29
CA TYR A 237 16.89 35.71 -70.02
C TYR A 237 17.52 36.85 -69.20
N PRO A 238 16.74 37.54 -68.34
CA PRO A 238 17.28 38.60 -67.47
C PRO A 238 18.26 38.05 -66.41
N PRO A 239 19.06 38.92 -65.76
CA PRO A 239 20.00 38.51 -64.71
C PRO A 239 19.35 37.78 -63.53
N THR A 240 18.09 38.11 -63.25
CA THR A 240 17.24 37.49 -62.24
C THR A 240 15.87 37.24 -62.85
N VAL A 241 15.36 36.02 -62.76
CA VAL A 241 14.03 35.62 -63.24
C VAL A 241 13.16 35.31 -62.03
N THR A 242 12.08 36.06 -61.86
CA THR A 242 11.08 35.84 -60.80
C THR A 242 10.18 34.65 -61.13
N TYR A 243 9.41 34.15 -60.16
CA TYR A 243 8.40 33.12 -60.41
C TYR A 243 7.34 33.66 -61.37
N THR A 244 6.92 34.92 -61.16
CA THR A 244 6.01 35.62 -62.07
C THR A 244 6.52 35.62 -63.51
N ASP A 245 7.78 36.01 -63.75
CA ASP A 245 8.40 36.01 -65.08
C ASP A 245 8.45 34.61 -65.69
N ALA A 246 8.78 33.59 -64.88
CA ALA A 246 8.88 32.21 -65.33
C ALA A 246 7.54 31.66 -65.81
N ILE A 247 6.46 31.86 -65.05
CA ILE A 247 5.12 31.39 -65.43
C ILE A 247 4.57 32.16 -66.63
N GLN A 248 4.68 33.48 -66.65
CA GLN A 248 4.23 34.28 -67.81
C GLN A 248 5.01 33.90 -69.08
N GLY A 249 6.33 33.68 -68.96
CA GLY A 249 7.17 33.20 -70.05
C GLY A 249 6.74 31.82 -70.57
N ALA A 250 6.39 30.89 -69.67
CA ALA A 250 5.89 29.57 -70.04
C ALA A 250 4.53 29.65 -70.76
N GLN A 251 3.61 30.52 -70.30
CA GLN A 251 2.31 30.75 -70.96
C GLN A 251 2.48 31.30 -72.39
N VAL A 252 3.38 32.27 -72.56
CA VAL A 252 3.70 32.84 -73.89
C VAL A 252 4.35 31.78 -74.79
N ALA A 253 5.26 30.97 -74.25
CA ALA A 253 5.90 29.90 -75.01
C ALA A 253 4.91 28.81 -75.46
N ALA A 254 3.98 28.41 -74.59
CA ALA A 254 2.91 27.46 -74.92
C ALA A 254 1.92 28.00 -75.97
N ALA A 255 1.81 29.34 -76.07
CA ALA A 255 0.97 30.04 -77.04
C ALA A 255 1.76 30.54 -78.28
N ASP A 256 2.87 29.88 -78.63
CA ASP A 256 3.71 30.21 -79.80
C ASP A 256 4.15 31.70 -79.86
N GLY A 257 4.35 32.33 -78.70
CA GLY A 257 4.79 33.72 -78.57
C GLY A 257 3.68 34.75 -78.41
N ASP A 258 2.41 34.36 -78.29
CA ASP A 258 1.29 35.28 -78.09
C ASP A 258 1.23 35.81 -76.64
N GLN A 259 1.60 37.09 -76.47
CA GLN A 259 1.54 37.76 -75.16
C GLN A 259 0.13 37.93 -74.61
N SER A 260 -0.91 37.87 -75.45
CA SER A 260 -2.30 37.94 -74.98
C SER A 260 -2.76 36.67 -74.27
N ALA A 261 -1.97 35.60 -74.31
CA ALA A 261 -2.22 34.35 -73.58
C ALA A 261 -1.80 34.40 -72.10
N ILE A 262 -1.15 35.48 -71.65
CA ILE A 262 -0.81 35.66 -70.23
C ILE A 262 -2.09 35.83 -69.42
N THR A 263 -2.35 34.88 -68.53
CA THR A 263 -3.50 34.90 -67.62
C THR A 263 -3.09 35.11 -66.17
N PHE A 264 -1.84 34.77 -65.83
CA PHE A 264 -1.32 34.96 -64.49
C PHE A 264 -0.77 36.39 -64.28
N ALA A 265 -1.30 37.10 -63.28
CA ALA A 265 -0.98 38.50 -63.03
C ALA A 265 0.07 38.72 -61.92
N GLY A 266 0.80 37.67 -61.51
CA GLY A 266 1.73 37.74 -60.39
C GLY A 266 1.01 38.06 -59.09
N ASN A 267 1.55 38.99 -58.30
CA ASN A 267 1.02 39.39 -57.00
C ASN A 267 -0.41 39.96 -57.03
N ALA A 268 -0.87 40.47 -58.18
CA ALA A 268 -2.25 40.92 -58.37
C ALA A 268 -3.26 39.76 -58.44
N SER A 269 -2.77 38.52 -58.50
CA SER A 269 -3.58 37.30 -58.47
C SER A 269 -3.94 36.86 -57.05
N ILE A 270 -3.36 37.50 -56.01
CA ILE A 270 -3.67 37.19 -54.62
C ILE A 270 -5.10 37.59 -54.27
N THR A 271 -5.84 36.66 -53.68
CA THR A 271 -7.27 36.84 -53.36
C THR A 271 -7.51 37.07 -51.86
N ASN A 272 -8.79 37.19 -51.49
CA ASN A 272 -9.20 37.33 -50.09
C ASN A 272 -8.78 36.11 -49.26
N LEU A 273 -7.99 36.33 -48.21
CA LEU A 273 -7.50 35.28 -47.29
C LEU A 273 -8.21 35.32 -45.92
N THR A 274 -9.26 36.12 -45.75
CA THR A 274 -9.96 36.28 -44.47
C THR A 274 -10.47 34.94 -43.92
N TYR A 275 -10.99 34.06 -44.78
CA TYR A 275 -11.43 32.73 -44.34
C TYR A 275 -10.26 31.90 -43.80
N ALA A 276 -9.10 31.89 -44.48
CA ALA A 276 -7.89 31.22 -44.02
C ALA A 276 -7.50 31.70 -42.61
N PHE A 277 -7.58 33.01 -42.37
CA PHE A 277 -7.13 33.62 -41.12
C PHE A 277 -8.10 33.45 -39.96
N ASP A 278 -9.41 33.55 -40.20
CA ASP A 278 -10.39 33.73 -39.12
C ASP A 278 -11.39 32.57 -38.97
N SER A 279 -11.45 31.64 -39.93
CA SER A 279 -12.58 30.69 -39.98
C SER A 279 -12.28 29.34 -40.64
N ALA A 280 -11.03 29.06 -41.01
CA ALA A 280 -10.66 27.81 -41.64
C ALA A 280 -10.95 26.64 -40.70
N VAL A 281 -11.57 25.59 -41.23
CA VAL A 281 -11.91 24.38 -40.48
C VAL A 281 -11.49 23.14 -41.26
N MET A 282 -11.01 22.13 -40.54
CA MET A 282 -10.78 20.83 -41.14
C MET A 282 -12.12 20.21 -41.57
N PRO A 283 -12.13 19.27 -42.54
CA PRO A 283 -13.34 18.51 -42.89
C PRO A 283 -14.00 17.81 -41.70
N THR A 284 -13.22 17.47 -40.68
CA THR A 284 -13.61 16.87 -39.40
C THR A 284 -14.16 17.86 -38.38
N GLY A 285 -14.05 19.18 -38.63
CA GLY A 285 -14.69 20.25 -37.86
C GLY A 285 -13.75 21.04 -36.94
N GLU A 286 -12.49 20.64 -36.80
CA GLU A 286 -11.49 21.35 -36.00
C GLU A 286 -11.16 22.72 -36.60
N ASP A 287 -11.04 23.72 -35.73
CA ASP A 287 -10.59 25.06 -36.10
C ASP A 287 -9.09 25.04 -36.47
N VAL A 288 -8.81 25.38 -37.73
CA VAL A 288 -7.46 25.53 -38.29
C VAL A 288 -7.25 26.91 -38.88
N SER A 289 -7.99 27.91 -38.37
CA SER A 289 -7.76 29.31 -38.66
C SER A 289 -6.33 29.73 -38.32
N LEU A 290 -5.71 30.53 -39.17
CA LEU A 290 -4.29 30.91 -39.02
C LEU A 290 -4.07 32.01 -37.97
N SER A 291 -5.14 32.57 -37.41
CA SER A 291 -5.12 33.35 -36.16
C SER A 291 -5.03 32.46 -34.91
N GLY A 292 -5.25 31.15 -35.06
CA GLY A 292 -5.06 30.13 -34.03
C GLY A 292 -3.75 29.36 -34.20
N MET A 293 -3.11 29.01 -33.08
CA MET A 293 -1.85 28.26 -33.04
C MET A 293 -1.95 26.90 -33.77
N VAL A 294 -3.05 26.16 -33.57
CA VAL A 294 -3.27 24.85 -34.21
C VAL A 294 -3.32 25.00 -35.72
N GLY A 295 -4.04 26.00 -36.24
CA GLY A 295 -4.11 26.25 -37.68
C GLY A 295 -2.77 26.56 -38.32
N VAL A 296 -1.94 27.36 -37.65
CA VAL A 296 -0.55 27.61 -38.09
C VAL A 296 0.24 26.31 -38.19
N MET A 297 0.23 25.49 -37.14
CA MET A 297 1.02 24.25 -37.10
C MET A 297 0.55 23.24 -38.14
N VAL A 298 -0.78 23.08 -38.29
CA VAL A 298 -1.36 22.20 -39.31
C VAL A 298 -0.98 22.68 -40.71
N LEU A 299 -1.10 23.98 -41.01
CA LEU A 299 -0.68 24.53 -42.30
C LEU A 299 0.81 24.32 -42.55
N ALA A 300 1.67 24.67 -41.58
CA ALA A 300 3.11 24.55 -41.72
C ALA A 300 3.54 23.10 -41.95
N GLY A 301 2.96 22.15 -41.19
CA GLY A 301 3.16 20.71 -41.42
C GLY A 301 2.71 20.28 -42.81
N HIS A 302 1.55 20.76 -43.28
CA HIS A 302 1.04 20.44 -44.61
C HIS A 302 1.88 21.03 -45.75
N CYS A 303 2.45 22.23 -45.56
CA CYS A 303 3.39 22.85 -46.50
C CYS A 303 4.75 22.15 -46.54
N ASN A 304 5.21 21.62 -45.39
CA ASN A 304 6.44 20.84 -45.31
C ASN A 304 6.27 19.44 -45.96
N ALA A 305 5.21 18.72 -45.58
CA ALA A 305 4.93 17.38 -46.10
C ALA A 305 4.62 17.38 -47.61
N PHE A 306 3.94 18.43 -48.09
CA PHE A 306 3.57 18.58 -49.49
C PHE A 306 4.00 19.94 -50.01
N GLN A 307 5.08 19.98 -50.80
CA GLN A 307 5.51 21.20 -51.47
C GLN A 307 4.40 21.75 -52.38
N THR A 308 4.39 23.07 -52.60
CA THR A 308 3.48 23.69 -53.56
C THR A 308 3.72 23.13 -54.95
N ALA A 309 2.67 22.53 -55.53
CA ALA A 309 2.71 21.88 -56.82
C ALA A 309 2.73 22.90 -57.97
N THR A 310 3.39 22.53 -59.07
CA THR A 310 3.35 23.25 -60.34
C THR A 310 2.00 23.08 -61.03
N TYR A 311 1.75 23.92 -62.05
CA TYR A 311 0.51 23.84 -62.83
C TYR A 311 0.30 22.44 -63.44
N ASP A 312 1.34 21.84 -64.02
CA ASP A 312 1.24 20.52 -64.65
C ASP A 312 0.94 19.43 -63.62
N GLU A 313 1.58 19.46 -62.45
CA GLU A 313 1.32 18.50 -61.36
C GLU A 313 -0.12 18.60 -60.83
N VAL A 314 -0.65 19.82 -60.69
CA VAL A 314 -2.06 20.04 -60.29
C VAL A 314 -3.01 19.50 -61.37
N MET A 315 -2.70 19.73 -62.64
CA MET A 315 -3.54 19.27 -63.76
C MET A 315 -3.50 17.76 -63.93
N ASP A 316 -2.35 17.13 -63.73
CA ASP A 316 -2.20 15.68 -63.75
C ASP A 316 -3.00 15.03 -62.62
N ASP A 317 -3.05 15.68 -61.45
CA ASP A 317 -3.79 15.16 -60.30
C ASP A 317 -5.31 15.44 -60.34
N ALA A 318 -5.77 16.29 -61.26
CA ALA A 318 -7.19 16.58 -61.44
C ALA A 318 -8.01 15.30 -61.74
N ALA A 319 -7.41 14.30 -62.38
CA ALA A 319 -8.03 13.01 -62.66
C ALA A 319 -8.23 12.14 -61.40
N ASN A 320 -7.51 12.44 -60.30
CA ASN A 320 -7.62 11.76 -59.01
C ASN A 320 -8.36 12.62 -57.98
N GLU A 321 -9.18 13.57 -58.42
CA GLU A 321 -9.94 14.47 -57.55
C GLU A 321 -9.04 15.31 -56.61
N PHE A 322 -7.81 15.61 -57.06
CA PHE A 322 -6.79 16.35 -56.29
C PHE A 322 -6.35 15.66 -54.98
N ALA A 323 -6.37 14.33 -54.96
CA ALA A 323 -6.02 13.54 -53.78
C ALA A 323 -4.51 13.44 -53.50
N ASN A 324 -3.64 13.73 -54.48
CA ASN A 324 -2.20 13.45 -54.38
C ASN A 324 -1.32 14.71 -54.31
N VAL A 325 -1.84 15.90 -54.60
CA VAL A 325 -1.10 17.18 -54.44
C VAL A 325 -1.67 18.05 -53.33
N GLY A 326 -0.79 18.56 -52.45
CA GLY A 326 -1.19 19.34 -51.29
C GLY A 326 -1.78 20.72 -51.60
N THR A 327 -1.42 21.34 -52.74
CA THR A 327 -1.86 22.71 -53.08
C THR A 327 -3.37 22.86 -53.14
N MET A 328 -4.08 21.96 -53.82
CA MET A 328 -5.54 22.04 -53.96
C MET A 328 -6.25 21.64 -52.67
N GLN A 329 -5.68 20.72 -51.90
CA GLN A 329 -6.19 20.32 -50.58
C GLN A 329 -6.13 21.50 -49.60
N ARG A 330 -4.97 22.17 -49.49
CA ARG A 330 -4.84 23.37 -48.66
C ARG A 330 -5.72 24.52 -49.17
N ALA A 331 -5.79 24.75 -50.48
CA ALA A 331 -6.67 25.76 -51.05
C ALA A 331 -8.15 25.53 -50.71
N SER A 332 -8.57 24.26 -50.57
CA SER A 332 -9.90 23.89 -50.12
C SER A 332 -10.08 24.13 -48.62
N ILE A 333 -9.14 23.68 -47.77
CA ILE A 333 -9.23 23.78 -46.30
C ILE A 333 -9.18 25.23 -45.82
N TRP A 334 -8.27 26.03 -46.37
CA TRP A 334 -8.10 27.45 -46.02
C TRP A 334 -8.81 28.40 -46.99
N GLY A 335 -9.61 27.87 -47.91
CA GLY A 335 -10.55 28.63 -48.74
C GLY A 335 -9.95 29.73 -49.62
N TYR A 336 -8.73 29.52 -50.12
CA TYR A 336 -8.04 30.45 -51.04
C TYR A 336 -7.96 29.92 -52.49
N GLY A 337 -8.71 28.87 -52.81
CA GLY A 337 -8.87 28.41 -54.20
C GLY A 337 -9.56 29.44 -55.09
N VAL A 338 -9.07 29.62 -56.31
CA VAL A 338 -9.60 30.57 -57.30
C VAL A 338 -10.27 29.81 -58.44
N PRO A 339 -11.63 29.78 -58.50
CA PRO A 339 -12.33 29.02 -59.52
C PRO A 339 -11.99 29.49 -60.94
N GLY A 340 -11.50 28.56 -61.76
CA GLY A 340 -11.13 28.83 -63.16
C GLY A 340 -9.74 29.46 -63.35
N ASP A 341 -8.99 29.71 -62.27
CA ASP A 341 -7.62 30.21 -62.33
C ASP A 341 -6.69 29.43 -61.37
N ILE A 342 -6.08 28.38 -61.92
CA ILE A 342 -5.17 27.50 -61.17
C ILE A 342 -3.86 28.22 -60.84
N ASN A 343 -3.38 29.12 -61.69
CA ASN A 343 -2.14 29.87 -61.42
C ASN A 343 -2.34 30.86 -60.26
N ALA A 344 -3.51 31.50 -60.17
CA ALA A 344 -3.86 32.32 -59.01
C ALA A 344 -3.97 31.48 -57.73
N THR A 345 -4.52 30.25 -57.81
CA THR A 345 -4.58 29.32 -56.67
C THR A 345 -3.19 28.92 -56.19
N ILE A 346 -2.28 28.57 -57.12
CA ILE A 346 -0.89 28.22 -56.81
C ILE A 346 -0.15 29.44 -56.21
N ALA A 347 -0.43 30.66 -56.69
CA ALA A 347 0.15 31.87 -56.12
C ALA A 347 -0.32 32.14 -54.68
N ASN A 348 -1.61 31.94 -54.38
CA ASN A 348 -2.12 32.00 -53.01
C ASN A 348 -1.45 30.94 -52.12
N ASP A 349 -1.27 29.71 -52.62
CA ASP A 349 -0.60 28.63 -51.89
C ASP A 349 0.86 28.96 -51.59
N TRP A 350 1.62 29.47 -52.58
CA TRP A 350 2.98 29.97 -52.35
C TRP A 350 3.00 31.09 -51.31
N ALA A 351 2.09 32.05 -51.39
CA ALA A 351 2.02 33.16 -50.43
C ALA A 351 1.78 32.65 -49.01
N VAL A 352 0.82 31.74 -48.84
CA VAL A 352 0.43 31.21 -47.52
C VAL A 352 1.50 30.27 -46.95
N CYS A 353 2.07 29.36 -47.75
CA CYS A 353 3.15 28.47 -47.30
C CYS A 353 4.46 29.21 -47.03
N PHE A 354 4.86 30.14 -47.90
CA PHE A 354 6.06 30.95 -47.68
C PHE A 354 5.89 31.91 -46.50
N GLY A 355 4.70 32.52 -46.38
CA GLY A 355 4.36 33.43 -45.30
C GLY A 355 4.28 32.73 -43.95
N ILE A 356 3.23 31.94 -43.73
CA ILE A 356 2.99 31.29 -42.43
C ILE A 356 3.99 30.18 -42.15
N GLY A 357 4.19 29.26 -43.11
CA GLY A 357 5.13 28.16 -42.93
C GLY A 357 6.55 28.66 -42.74
N GLY A 358 6.95 29.70 -43.48
CA GLY A 358 8.25 30.34 -43.32
C GLY A 358 8.41 31.09 -42.00
N MET A 359 7.39 31.81 -41.53
CA MET A 359 7.41 32.44 -40.20
C MET A 359 7.52 31.41 -39.08
N PHE A 360 6.68 30.38 -39.13
CA PHE A 360 6.70 29.29 -38.17
C PHE A 360 8.08 28.64 -38.09
N ALA A 361 8.60 28.14 -39.21
CA ALA A 361 9.84 27.35 -39.23
C ALA A 361 11.10 28.23 -39.12
N ASN A 362 11.24 29.25 -39.97
CA ASN A 362 12.51 29.95 -40.14
C ASN A 362 12.66 31.20 -39.25
N VAL A 363 11.55 31.76 -38.75
CA VAL A 363 11.59 32.98 -37.92
C VAL A 363 11.43 32.63 -36.44
N PHE A 364 10.50 31.73 -36.12
CA PHE A 364 10.20 31.36 -34.74
C PHE A 364 10.67 29.96 -34.33
N GLY A 365 11.34 29.23 -35.22
CA GLY A 365 12.03 27.97 -34.89
C GLY A 365 11.13 26.74 -34.76
N GLY A 366 9.94 26.76 -35.34
CA GLY A 366 9.00 25.65 -35.31
C GLY A 366 9.55 24.43 -36.07
N GLY A 367 9.59 23.27 -35.41
CA GLY A 367 10.11 22.03 -36.01
C GLY A 367 11.63 22.01 -36.22
N ASP A 368 12.36 22.95 -35.61
CA ASP A 368 13.81 22.87 -35.50
C ASP A 368 14.17 21.73 -34.55
N GLU A 369 14.92 20.72 -35.01
CA GLU A 369 15.31 19.55 -34.22
C GLU A 369 16.60 19.80 -33.42
N ASP A 370 17.39 20.81 -33.77
CA ASP A 370 18.72 21.07 -33.19
C ASP A 370 18.71 22.21 -32.17
N TRP A 371 17.53 22.76 -31.86
CA TRP A 371 17.37 23.98 -31.03
C TRP A 371 17.99 23.89 -29.63
N PHE A 372 18.14 22.68 -29.09
CA PHE A 372 18.73 22.41 -27.78
C PHE A 372 20.23 22.11 -27.85
N MET A 373 20.81 21.93 -29.05
CA MET A 373 22.23 21.66 -29.30
C MET A 373 22.93 22.78 -30.08
N ASP A 374 22.22 23.86 -30.44
CA ASP A 374 22.77 24.91 -31.28
C ASP A 374 23.83 25.77 -30.56
N GLU A 375 25.09 25.54 -30.91
CA GLU A 375 26.23 26.35 -30.46
C GLU A 375 26.47 27.60 -31.32
N SER A 376 25.78 27.74 -32.45
CA SER A 376 25.95 28.85 -33.39
C SER A 376 25.14 30.10 -33.04
N GLY A 377 24.12 29.95 -32.19
CA GLY A 377 23.19 31.02 -31.78
C GLY A 377 22.27 31.48 -32.91
N THR A 378 21.98 30.60 -33.87
CA THR A 378 21.11 30.89 -35.02
C THR A 378 19.72 30.27 -34.86
N ALA A 379 19.59 29.21 -34.06
CA ALA A 379 18.33 28.62 -33.66
C ALA A 379 17.60 29.48 -32.62
N VAL A 380 16.28 29.30 -32.56
CA VAL A 380 15.46 29.86 -31.47
C VAL A 380 15.68 28.98 -30.24
N ASP A 381 16.31 29.53 -29.22
CA ASP A 381 16.76 28.81 -28.03
C ASP A 381 15.64 28.53 -27.01
N ALA A 382 15.97 27.81 -25.93
CA ALA A 382 15.03 27.42 -24.88
C ALA A 382 14.36 28.62 -24.22
N SER A 383 15.17 29.65 -23.92
CA SER A 383 14.71 30.91 -23.32
C SER A 383 13.61 31.55 -24.16
N THR A 384 13.87 31.73 -25.46
CA THR A 384 12.93 32.37 -26.38
C THR A 384 11.66 31.54 -26.55
N ARG A 385 11.78 30.20 -26.63
CA ARG A 385 10.63 29.29 -26.73
C ARG A 385 9.73 29.37 -25.49
N MET A 386 10.32 29.38 -24.29
CA MET A 386 9.58 29.55 -23.03
C MET A 386 8.92 30.93 -22.94
N MET A 387 9.60 31.99 -23.36
CA MET A 387 9.02 33.33 -23.40
C MET A 387 7.83 33.39 -24.37
N ASN A 388 7.97 32.82 -25.56
CA ASN A 388 6.92 32.76 -26.57
C ASN A 388 5.68 32.02 -26.06
N TYR A 389 5.89 30.88 -25.40
CA TYR A 389 4.80 30.02 -24.97
C TYR A 389 4.19 30.43 -23.62
N LEU A 390 5.01 30.67 -22.61
CA LEU A 390 4.60 30.92 -21.22
C LEU A 390 4.59 32.41 -20.85
N GLY A 391 5.24 33.27 -21.64
CA GLY A 391 5.36 34.70 -21.33
C GLY A 391 6.31 35.02 -20.18
N VAL A 392 7.23 34.11 -19.85
CA VAL A 392 8.25 34.29 -18.81
C VAL A 392 9.65 34.34 -19.41
N ASP A 393 10.44 35.32 -18.97
CA ASP A 393 11.84 35.48 -19.36
C ASP A 393 12.73 34.66 -18.43
N ILE A 394 13.50 33.72 -19.00
CA ILE A 394 14.37 32.78 -18.28
C ILE A 394 15.70 32.71 -19.03
N ASP A 395 16.82 32.77 -18.31
CA ASP A 395 18.14 32.59 -18.93
C ASP A 395 18.26 31.22 -19.62
N ASN A 396 18.87 31.17 -20.81
CA ASN A 396 18.93 29.95 -21.60
C ASN A 396 19.62 28.79 -20.86
N ALA A 397 20.68 29.04 -20.07
CA ALA A 397 21.33 27.97 -19.31
C ALA A 397 20.43 27.45 -18.18
N VAL A 398 19.64 28.33 -17.57
CA VAL A 398 18.63 27.96 -16.58
C VAL A 398 17.52 27.14 -17.22
N ALA A 399 16.99 27.57 -18.36
CA ALA A 399 15.96 26.86 -19.11
C ALA A 399 16.44 25.46 -19.56
N MET A 400 17.67 25.36 -20.05
CA MET A 400 18.28 24.08 -20.42
C MET A 400 18.43 23.13 -19.22
N ASN A 401 18.85 23.64 -18.06
CA ASN A 401 18.91 22.84 -16.83
C ASN A 401 17.52 22.41 -16.34
N LEU A 402 16.52 23.29 -16.44
CA LEU A 402 15.12 22.97 -16.11
C LEU A 402 14.56 21.87 -17.03
N LEU A 403 14.92 21.86 -18.31
CA LEU A 403 14.37 20.90 -19.27
C LEU A 403 15.11 19.56 -19.23
N PHE A 404 16.45 19.56 -19.14
CA PHE A 404 17.27 18.36 -19.35
C PHE A 404 18.14 17.96 -18.14
N GLY A 405 17.97 18.61 -16.99
CA GLY A 405 18.72 18.29 -15.76
C GLY A 405 18.62 16.80 -15.39
N GLY A 406 19.75 16.16 -15.12
CA GLY A 406 19.78 14.76 -14.70
C GLY A 406 19.30 13.75 -15.75
N GLN A 407 19.39 14.07 -17.05
CA GLN A 407 19.12 13.08 -18.11
C GLN A 407 19.99 11.83 -17.94
N GLY A 408 19.36 10.65 -17.93
CA GLY A 408 20.01 9.35 -17.76
C GLY A 408 20.38 9.00 -16.31
N GLU A 409 20.08 9.88 -15.35
CA GLU A 409 20.25 9.58 -13.92
C GLU A 409 19.07 8.76 -13.40
N ALA A 410 19.29 8.01 -12.31
CA ALA A 410 18.22 7.20 -11.70
C ALA A 410 17.01 8.05 -11.24
N VAL A 411 17.26 9.31 -10.86
CA VAL A 411 16.23 10.30 -10.51
C VAL A 411 16.41 11.52 -11.42
N PRO A 412 15.80 11.52 -12.62
CA PRO A 412 15.88 12.65 -13.53
C PRO A 412 15.19 13.87 -12.91
N THR A 413 15.73 15.07 -13.15
CA THR A 413 15.21 16.31 -12.56
C THR A 413 14.63 17.27 -13.61
N GLY A 414 15.06 17.20 -14.86
CA GLY A 414 14.56 18.06 -15.93
C GLY A 414 13.16 17.67 -16.39
N LEU A 415 12.35 18.63 -16.84
CA LEU A 415 10.97 18.38 -17.30
C LEU A 415 10.90 17.38 -18.47
N LEU A 416 11.90 17.37 -19.35
CA LEU A 416 12.04 16.44 -20.47
C LEU A 416 13.01 15.30 -20.14
N ALA A 417 13.58 15.29 -18.94
CA ALA A 417 14.58 14.32 -18.58
C ALA A 417 13.95 12.96 -18.22
N THR A 418 14.61 11.88 -18.62
CA THR A 418 14.23 10.51 -18.26
C THR A 418 15.44 9.75 -17.72
N ASN A 419 15.19 8.65 -17.02
CA ASN A 419 16.25 7.71 -16.62
C ASN A 419 16.65 6.73 -17.74
N ALA A 420 15.99 6.78 -18.90
CA ALA A 420 16.32 5.91 -20.02
C ALA A 420 17.72 6.22 -20.56
N VAL A 421 18.51 5.16 -20.77
CA VAL A 421 19.83 5.24 -21.41
C VAL A 421 19.82 4.38 -22.67
N GLY A 422 20.08 5.00 -23.82
CA GLY A 422 20.02 4.30 -25.11
C GLY A 422 18.57 3.97 -25.51
N ASP A 423 18.31 2.71 -25.87
CA ASP A 423 17.02 2.23 -26.38
C ASP A 423 16.10 1.66 -25.27
N GLU A 424 16.42 1.89 -23.99
CA GLU A 424 15.61 1.45 -22.85
C GLU A 424 14.34 2.28 -22.68
N SER A 425 13.26 1.65 -22.20
CA SER A 425 12.04 2.37 -21.82
C SER A 425 12.24 3.12 -20.52
N ALA A 426 11.81 4.39 -20.47
CA ALA A 426 11.89 5.20 -19.26
C ALA A 426 10.97 4.65 -18.16
N THR A 427 11.50 4.57 -16.93
CA THR A 427 10.74 4.20 -15.73
C THR A 427 10.67 5.33 -14.71
N ALA A 428 11.38 6.45 -14.95
CA ALA A 428 11.28 7.68 -14.20
C ALA A 428 11.33 8.90 -15.14
N PHE A 429 10.52 9.92 -14.82
CA PHE A 429 10.37 11.14 -15.60
C PHE A 429 10.59 12.37 -14.72
N GLY A 430 11.48 13.27 -15.14
CA GLY A 430 11.84 14.43 -14.34
C GLY A 430 10.73 15.46 -14.21
N VAL A 431 9.71 15.45 -15.09
CA VAL A 431 8.47 16.21 -14.89
C VAL A 431 7.74 15.82 -13.60
N ALA A 432 7.74 14.53 -13.24
CA ALA A 432 7.16 14.04 -11.98
C ALA A 432 8.04 14.43 -10.79
N THR A 433 9.36 14.35 -10.94
CA THR A 433 10.31 14.83 -9.92
C THR A 433 10.11 16.31 -9.63
N PHE A 434 10.00 17.16 -10.67
CA PHE A 434 9.83 18.60 -10.53
C PHE A 434 8.55 18.95 -9.75
N ILE A 435 7.41 18.35 -10.09
CA ILE A 435 6.14 18.66 -9.41
C ILE A 435 6.09 18.10 -7.98
N GLY A 436 6.88 17.06 -7.70
CA GLY A 436 7.02 16.48 -6.36
C GLY A 436 7.89 17.31 -5.42
N MET A 437 8.71 18.24 -5.92
CA MET A 437 9.50 19.14 -5.09
C MET A 437 8.61 20.23 -4.47
N ASP A 438 8.88 20.57 -3.19
CA ASP A 438 8.32 21.79 -2.63
C ASP A 438 8.87 23.02 -3.38
N ALA A 439 8.11 24.11 -3.36
CA ALA A 439 8.43 25.31 -4.12
C ALA A 439 9.82 25.89 -3.79
N ALA A 440 10.26 25.83 -2.53
CA ALA A 440 11.57 26.37 -2.15
C ALA A 440 12.70 25.51 -2.70
N THR A 441 12.56 24.18 -2.63
CA THR A 441 13.51 23.23 -3.21
C THR A 441 13.60 23.40 -4.72
N ALA A 442 12.46 23.44 -5.43
CA ALA A 442 12.43 23.64 -6.88
C ALA A 442 13.09 24.97 -7.29
N MET A 443 12.68 26.10 -6.70
CA MET A 443 13.27 27.41 -7.00
C MET A 443 14.78 27.42 -6.78
N SER A 444 15.27 26.80 -5.71
CA SER A 444 16.71 26.71 -5.43
C SER A 444 17.47 25.80 -6.40
N THR A 445 16.86 24.68 -6.80
CA THR A 445 17.46 23.66 -7.67
C THR A 445 17.65 24.19 -9.09
N TYR A 446 16.65 24.89 -9.61
CA TYR A 446 16.66 25.41 -10.98
C TYR A 446 17.02 26.90 -11.05
N ASN A 447 17.29 27.57 -9.92
CA ASN A 447 17.56 29.00 -9.87
C ASN A 447 16.43 29.86 -10.49
N LEU A 448 15.19 29.56 -10.11
CA LEU A 448 13.99 30.25 -10.56
C LEU A 448 13.52 31.27 -9.52
N ASP A 449 12.95 32.39 -9.99
CA ASP A 449 12.15 33.25 -9.14
C ASP A 449 10.72 32.71 -8.96
N MET A 450 9.96 33.33 -8.04
CA MET A 450 8.60 32.90 -7.71
C MET A 450 7.62 33.02 -8.88
N ALA A 451 7.78 34.02 -9.76
CA ALA A 451 6.90 34.20 -10.91
C ALA A 451 7.19 33.16 -12.00
N GLN A 452 8.47 32.90 -12.26
CA GLN A 452 8.93 31.84 -13.16
C GLN A 452 8.46 30.47 -12.66
N TYR A 453 8.71 30.13 -11.39
CA TYR A 453 8.24 28.87 -10.79
C TYR A 453 6.71 28.74 -10.88
N GLY A 454 5.96 29.79 -10.53
CA GLY A 454 4.50 29.75 -10.58
C GLY A 454 3.96 29.47 -11.98
N ALA A 455 4.55 30.07 -13.02
CA ALA A 455 4.18 29.82 -14.41
C ALA A 455 4.50 28.38 -14.84
N ILE A 456 5.72 27.90 -14.53
CA ILE A 456 6.17 26.54 -14.88
C ILE A 456 5.36 25.48 -14.13
N ALA A 457 5.11 25.65 -12.83
CA ALA A 457 4.31 24.73 -12.03
C ALA A 457 2.86 24.68 -12.51
N THR A 458 2.28 25.81 -12.92
CA THR A 458 0.93 25.84 -13.52
C THR A 458 0.91 25.10 -14.85
N TRP A 459 1.93 25.31 -15.68
CA TRP A 459 2.06 24.66 -16.99
C TRP A 459 2.21 23.14 -16.87
N VAL A 460 3.16 22.68 -16.06
CA VAL A 460 3.41 21.25 -15.80
C VAL A 460 2.21 20.61 -15.10
N GLY A 461 1.69 21.26 -14.07
CA GLY A 461 0.52 20.80 -13.32
C GLY A 461 -0.71 20.67 -14.22
N GLY A 462 -0.89 21.59 -15.18
CA GLY A 462 -1.99 21.53 -16.14
C GLY A 462 -1.98 20.24 -16.98
N TRP A 463 -0.81 19.80 -17.43
CA TRP A 463 -0.67 18.52 -18.14
C TRP A 463 -0.88 17.31 -17.23
N LEU A 464 -0.22 17.26 -16.08
CA LEU A 464 -0.30 16.11 -15.16
C LEU A 464 -1.71 15.93 -14.55
N THR A 465 -2.46 17.02 -14.41
CA THR A 465 -3.83 17.01 -13.85
C THR A 465 -4.92 17.08 -14.92
N SER A 466 -4.58 16.83 -16.19
CA SER A 466 -5.53 16.78 -17.31
C SER A 466 -6.32 18.08 -17.55
N GLN A 467 -5.81 19.22 -17.11
CA GLN A 467 -6.37 20.54 -17.47
C GLN A 467 -5.93 20.99 -18.87
N SER A 468 -4.77 20.49 -19.33
CA SER A 468 -4.27 20.64 -20.69
C SER A 468 -4.58 19.39 -21.52
N ALA A 469 -4.85 19.58 -22.81
CA ALA A 469 -5.13 18.52 -23.75
C ALA A 469 -4.38 18.73 -25.07
N LEU A 470 -3.89 17.65 -25.66
CA LEU A 470 -3.16 17.65 -26.93
C LEU A 470 -4.17 17.62 -28.09
N PRO A 471 -4.14 18.59 -29.03
CA PRO A 471 -4.97 18.55 -30.23
C PRO A 471 -4.52 17.43 -31.18
N MET A 472 -5.37 16.41 -31.34
CA MET A 472 -5.02 15.21 -32.12
C MET A 472 -4.93 15.47 -33.62
N VAL A 473 -5.51 16.56 -34.11
CA VAL A 473 -5.35 17.02 -35.51
C VAL A 473 -3.89 17.22 -35.91
N LEU A 474 -3.01 17.54 -34.95
CA LEU A 474 -1.58 17.68 -35.18
C LEU A 474 -0.88 16.35 -35.46
N LEU A 475 -1.53 15.24 -35.10
CA LEU A 475 -1.05 13.87 -35.28
C LEU A 475 -1.90 13.09 -36.30
N GLY A 476 -2.76 13.78 -37.05
CA GLY A 476 -3.65 13.16 -38.05
C GLY A 476 -4.93 12.54 -37.48
N GLY A 477 -5.20 12.72 -36.19
CA GLY A 477 -6.45 12.34 -35.53
C GLY A 477 -7.48 13.48 -35.47
N SER A 478 -8.51 13.30 -34.66
CA SER A 478 -9.57 14.31 -34.43
C SER A 478 -9.78 14.56 -32.94
N GLY A 479 -10.24 15.76 -32.58
CA GLY A 479 -10.48 16.14 -31.18
C GLY A 479 -9.20 16.38 -30.37
N THR A 480 -9.25 16.13 -29.06
CA THR A 480 -8.15 16.32 -28.12
C THR A 480 -7.97 15.11 -27.22
N ILE A 481 -6.78 14.96 -26.62
CA ILE A 481 -6.52 13.94 -25.60
C ILE A 481 -5.79 14.54 -24.39
N THR A 482 -6.31 14.31 -23.20
CA THR A 482 -5.66 14.65 -21.92
C THR A 482 -4.76 13.51 -21.43
N ALA A 483 -3.95 13.76 -20.39
CA ALA A 483 -3.09 12.72 -19.80
C ALA A 483 -3.90 11.56 -19.20
N GLU A 484 -5.04 11.85 -18.56
CA GLU A 484 -5.94 10.83 -18.02
C GLU A 484 -6.64 10.03 -19.12
N GLU A 485 -7.14 10.69 -20.16
CA GLU A 485 -7.70 9.99 -21.32
C GLU A 485 -6.65 9.11 -22.01
N PHE A 486 -5.40 9.57 -22.10
CA PHE A 486 -4.30 8.77 -22.64
C PHE A 486 -4.09 7.49 -21.82
N VAL A 487 -4.04 7.58 -20.49
CA VAL A 487 -3.97 6.39 -19.61
C VAL A 487 -5.13 5.44 -19.87
N ASN A 488 -6.36 5.95 -19.90
CA ASN A 488 -7.55 5.13 -20.07
C ASN A 488 -7.58 4.44 -21.45
N VAL A 489 -7.20 5.14 -22.51
CA VAL A 489 -7.10 4.57 -23.86
C VAL A 489 -6.04 3.48 -23.93
N THR A 490 -4.85 3.74 -23.37
CA THR A 490 -3.69 2.84 -23.50
C THR A 490 -3.74 1.63 -22.58
N LEU A 491 -4.58 1.63 -21.54
CA LEU A 491 -4.80 0.44 -20.71
C LEU A 491 -5.40 -0.71 -21.52
N GLY A 492 -6.42 -0.42 -22.32
CA GLY A 492 -7.19 -1.40 -23.08
C GLY A 492 -6.95 -1.39 -24.59
N GLY A 493 -6.16 -0.45 -25.10
CA GLY A 493 -5.97 -0.20 -26.53
C GLY A 493 -4.55 0.19 -26.90
N GLU A 494 -4.34 0.52 -28.17
CA GLU A 494 -3.05 0.97 -28.67
C GLU A 494 -2.74 2.40 -28.22
N ASP A 495 -1.46 2.72 -28.08
CA ASP A 495 -0.99 4.10 -27.93
C ASP A 495 -1.48 4.93 -29.14
N PRO A 496 -2.39 5.90 -28.94
CA PRO A 496 -2.99 6.66 -30.03
C PRO A 496 -2.02 7.66 -30.70
N ILE A 497 -0.80 7.81 -30.17
CA ILE A 497 0.23 8.73 -30.63
C ILE A 497 1.34 7.96 -31.35
N ASN A 498 1.89 6.92 -30.71
CA ASN A 498 3.05 6.20 -31.22
C ASN A 498 2.73 4.82 -31.82
N GLY A 499 1.51 4.33 -31.61
CA GLY A 499 1.12 2.96 -31.93
C GLY A 499 1.73 1.91 -30.98
N GLY A 500 1.30 0.66 -31.12
CA GLY A 500 1.71 -0.42 -30.20
C GLY A 500 1.00 -0.33 -28.85
N TYR A 501 1.47 -1.10 -27.86
CA TYR A 501 0.83 -1.21 -26.53
C TYR A 501 1.83 -0.92 -25.43
N LEU A 502 1.37 -0.31 -24.33
CA LEU A 502 2.21 -0.10 -23.15
C LEU A 502 2.48 -1.43 -22.43
N THR A 503 3.63 -1.52 -21.77
CA THR A 503 4.06 -2.74 -21.03
C THR A 503 3.05 -3.13 -19.96
N TYR A 504 2.63 -2.19 -19.13
CA TYR A 504 1.64 -2.39 -18.07
C TYR A 504 0.23 -2.03 -18.55
N SER A 505 -0.20 -2.68 -19.63
CA SER A 505 -1.56 -2.61 -20.18
C SER A 505 -2.17 -4.01 -20.26
N LEU A 506 -3.47 -4.11 -20.53
CA LEU A 506 -4.14 -5.40 -20.75
C LEU A 506 -3.54 -6.18 -21.95
N ASN A 507 -2.86 -5.49 -22.86
CA ASN A 507 -2.17 -6.13 -24.00
C ASN A 507 -0.70 -6.49 -23.71
N LEU A 508 -0.19 -6.19 -22.51
CA LEU A 508 1.14 -6.59 -22.02
C LEU A 508 2.28 -6.24 -22.99
N GLY A 509 2.38 -4.98 -23.42
CA GLY A 509 3.37 -4.55 -24.41
C GLY A 509 3.19 -5.16 -25.81
N GLY A 510 1.99 -5.70 -26.10
CA GLY A 510 1.68 -6.41 -27.35
C GLY A 510 1.97 -7.91 -27.28
N ALA A 511 2.32 -8.45 -26.12
CA ALA A 511 2.49 -9.88 -25.94
C ALA A 511 1.14 -10.64 -25.91
N TRP A 512 0.07 -10.00 -25.42
CA TRP A 512 -1.26 -10.61 -25.35
C TRP A 512 -1.81 -10.94 -26.74
N GLY A 513 -2.44 -12.11 -26.88
CA GLY A 513 -2.97 -12.59 -28.15
C GLY A 513 -1.88 -13.02 -29.14
N THR A 514 -0.62 -13.13 -28.72
CA THR A 514 0.49 -13.58 -29.56
C THR A 514 1.12 -14.87 -29.03
N ALA A 515 2.05 -15.43 -29.80
CA ALA A 515 2.83 -16.61 -29.41
C ALA A 515 3.70 -16.37 -28.16
N LEU A 516 3.93 -15.11 -27.77
CA LEU A 516 4.62 -14.75 -26.52
C LEU A 516 3.76 -15.06 -25.29
N MET A 517 2.43 -15.05 -25.42
CA MET A 517 1.51 -15.48 -24.39
C MET A 517 0.57 -16.60 -24.87
N PRO A 518 1.04 -17.86 -24.94
CA PRO A 518 0.28 -18.97 -25.52
C PRO A 518 -1.07 -19.29 -24.85
N THR A 519 -1.23 -18.92 -23.58
CA THR A 519 -2.49 -19.12 -22.82
C THR A 519 -3.58 -18.11 -23.18
N SER A 520 -3.21 -17.01 -23.87
CA SER A 520 -4.16 -16.01 -24.35
C SER A 520 -4.81 -16.41 -25.69
N PRO A 521 -6.01 -15.88 -26.02
CA PRO A 521 -6.66 -16.08 -27.31
C PRO A 521 -5.82 -15.55 -28.50
N GLN A 522 -5.18 -16.46 -29.23
CA GLN A 522 -4.25 -16.11 -30.30
C GLN A 522 -4.92 -15.30 -31.43
N GLY A 523 -4.23 -14.24 -31.88
CA GLY A 523 -4.68 -13.31 -32.91
C GLY A 523 -5.77 -12.33 -32.45
N THR A 524 -6.08 -12.26 -31.15
CA THR A 524 -7.16 -11.42 -30.61
C THR A 524 -6.62 -10.51 -29.50
N PRO A 525 -6.17 -9.28 -29.83
CA PRO A 525 -5.84 -8.27 -28.83
C PRO A 525 -7.03 -7.97 -27.92
N VAL A 526 -6.74 -7.49 -26.71
CA VAL A 526 -7.75 -6.91 -25.83
C VAL A 526 -8.14 -5.55 -26.40
N SER A 527 -9.44 -5.23 -26.32
CA SER A 527 -9.98 -3.91 -26.61
C SER A 527 -10.97 -3.52 -25.53
N VAL A 528 -10.68 -2.45 -24.81
CA VAL A 528 -11.59 -1.82 -23.84
C VAL A 528 -11.67 -0.33 -24.18
N ASP A 529 -12.87 0.23 -24.22
CA ASP A 529 -13.04 1.66 -24.47
C ASP A 529 -12.57 2.49 -23.26
N ALA A 530 -12.23 3.75 -23.49
CA ALA A 530 -11.61 4.60 -22.48
C ALA A 530 -12.52 4.86 -21.26
N GLU A 531 -13.85 4.90 -21.42
CA GLU A 531 -14.76 5.11 -20.30
C GLU A 531 -14.77 3.88 -19.39
N THR A 532 -14.90 2.69 -19.98
CA THR A 532 -14.83 1.42 -19.25
C THR A 532 -13.46 1.19 -18.58
N ALA A 533 -12.36 1.54 -19.27
CA ALA A 533 -11.01 1.44 -18.70
C ALA A 533 -10.82 2.40 -17.52
N GLY A 534 -11.36 3.62 -17.59
CA GLY A 534 -11.36 4.57 -16.48
C GLY A 534 -12.12 4.04 -15.26
N GLU A 535 -13.30 3.44 -15.45
CA GLU A 535 -14.06 2.81 -14.36
C GLU A 535 -13.34 1.59 -13.77
N LEU A 536 -12.65 0.80 -14.60
CA LEU A 536 -11.83 -0.33 -14.17
C LEU A 536 -10.66 0.10 -13.28
N LEU A 537 -10.02 1.23 -13.59
CA LEU A 537 -8.93 1.78 -12.79
C LEU A 537 -9.44 2.48 -11.53
N TYR A 538 -10.41 3.38 -11.68
CA TYR A 538 -10.74 4.42 -10.69
C TYR A 538 -12.16 4.34 -10.12
N GLY A 539 -12.99 3.41 -10.58
CA GLY A 539 -14.34 3.19 -10.06
C GLY A 539 -14.36 2.73 -8.59
N PRO A 540 -15.54 2.45 -8.01
CA PRO A 540 -15.66 2.04 -6.61
C PRO A 540 -14.86 0.78 -6.23
N LEU A 541 -14.72 -0.17 -7.17
CA LEU A 541 -13.83 -1.34 -7.07
C LEU A 541 -12.64 -1.25 -8.02
N GLY A 542 -12.27 -0.02 -8.40
CA GLY A 542 -11.17 0.25 -9.30
C GLY A 542 -9.86 -0.32 -8.77
N ILE A 543 -9.08 -0.95 -9.66
CA ILE A 543 -7.86 -1.69 -9.26
C ILE A 543 -6.74 -0.79 -8.74
N THR A 544 -6.81 0.54 -8.93
CA THR A 544 -5.85 1.48 -8.33
C THR A 544 -6.20 1.81 -6.88
N THR A 545 -7.38 1.40 -6.41
CA THR A 545 -7.83 1.64 -5.03
C THR A 545 -7.40 0.48 -4.13
N SER A 546 -7.15 0.76 -2.84
CA SER A 546 -6.83 -0.29 -1.87
C SER A 546 -7.96 -1.31 -1.71
N THR A 547 -9.22 -0.85 -1.75
CA THR A 547 -10.40 -1.73 -1.66
C THR A 547 -10.56 -2.60 -2.90
N GLY A 548 -10.47 -2.02 -4.11
CA GLY A 548 -10.58 -2.76 -5.36
C GLY A 548 -9.45 -3.77 -5.56
N ALA A 549 -8.20 -3.36 -5.32
CA ALA A 549 -7.05 -4.27 -5.40
C ALA A 549 -7.14 -5.39 -4.35
N GLY A 550 -7.47 -5.07 -3.09
CA GLY A 550 -7.66 -6.06 -2.04
C GLY A 550 -8.79 -7.06 -2.35
N PHE A 551 -9.90 -6.58 -2.89
CA PHE A 551 -11.01 -7.42 -3.34
C PHE A 551 -10.58 -8.36 -4.49
N PHE A 552 -9.87 -7.82 -5.47
CA PHE A 552 -9.40 -8.59 -6.62
C PHE A 552 -8.40 -9.67 -6.21
N LEU A 553 -7.42 -9.32 -5.36
CA LEU A 553 -6.43 -10.26 -4.85
C LEU A 553 -7.05 -11.32 -3.94
N TYR A 554 -8.06 -10.97 -3.13
CA TYR A 554 -8.85 -11.97 -2.41
C TYR A 554 -9.43 -13.01 -3.38
N GLY A 555 -10.06 -12.53 -4.47
CA GLY A 555 -10.58 -13.37 -5.54
C GLY A 555 -9.53 -14.31 -6.16
N GLU A 556 -8.36 -13.78 -6.51
CA GLU A 556 -7.28 -14.58 -7.10
C GLU A 556 -6.70 -15.61 -6.14
N LEU A 557 -6.58 -15.28 -4.85
CA LEU A 557 -5.95 -16.14 -3.84
C LEU A 557 -6.89 -17.21 -3.27
N PHE A 558 -8.19 -16.91 -3.13
CA PHE A 558 -9.18 -17.86 -2.60
C PHE A 558 -9.97 -18.58 -3.70
N GLY A 559 -9.99 -18.05 -4.92
CA GLY A 559 -10.79 -18.62 -6.01
C GLY A 559 -12.29 -18.32 -5.91
N GLU A 560 -12.69 -17.41 -5.01
CA GLU A 560 -14.05 -16.91 -4.84
C GLU A 560 -14.05 -15.46 -4.36
N THR A 561 -15.16 -14.74 -4.58
CA THR A 561 -15.32 -13.38 -4.03
C THR A 561 -15.44 -13.43 -2.51
N PRO A 562 -15.08 -12.34 -1.79
CA PRO A 562 -15.47 -12.22 -0.39
C PRO A 562 -17.01 -12.28 -0.25
N PRO A 563 -17.55 -12.50 0.97
CA PRO A 563 -18.98 -12.73 1.22
C PRO A 563 -19.83 -11.44 1.14
N VAL A 564 -19.68 -10.70 0.03
CA VAL A 564 -20.37 -9.45 -0.24
C VAL A 564 -20.76 -9.34 -1.71
N ASN A 565 -21.79 -8.56 -1.98
CA ASN A 565 -22.13 -8.15 -3.32
C ASN A 565 -21.07 -7.14 -3.83
N PRO A 566 -20.41 -7.36 -4.98
CA PRO A 566 -19.36 -6.47 -5.47
C PRO A 566 -19.81 -5.02 -5.71
N GLN A 567 -21.09 -4.80 -6.01
CA GLN A 567 -21.63 -3.47 -6.36
C GLN A 567 -22.08 -2.68 -5.13
N THR A 568 -22.59 -3.35 -4.09
CA THR A 568 -23.13 -2.69 -2.89
C THR A 568 -22.28 -2.88 -1.64
N LEU A 569 -21.30 -3.79 -1.67
CA LEU A 569 -20.51 -4.26 -0.52
C LEU A 569 -21.36 -4.73 0.68
N SER A 570 -22.63 -5.07 0.42
CA SER A 570 -23.52 -5.66 1.42
C SER A 570 -23.35 -7.18 1.45
N PRO A 571 -23.64 -7.86 2.59
CA PRO A 571 -23.50 -9.31 2.69
C PRO A 571 -24.18 -10.07 1.55
N ALA A 572 -23.45 -11.00 0.95
CA ALA A 572 -23.94 -11.90 -0.10
C ALA A 572 -23.15 -13.21 -0.09
N GLU A 573 -23.69 -14.27 -0.70
CA GLU A 573 -22.96 -15.53 -0.84
C GLU A 573 -21.72 -15.34 -1.75
N PRO A 574 -20.55 -15.89 -1.37
CA PRO A 574 -19.38 -15.96 -2.24
C PRO A 574 -19.72 -16.59 -3.59
N VAL A 575 -19.15 -16.03 -4.67
CA VAL A 575 -19.26 -16.60 -6.01
C VAL A 575 -17.87 -16.99 -6.54
N PRO A 576 -17.77 -18.08 -7.34
CA PRO A 576 -16.48 -18.49 -7.89
C PRO A 576 -15.77 -17.37 -8.67
N TRP A 577 -14.48 -17.20 -8.42
CA TRP A 577 -13.63 -16.24 -9.09
C TRP A 577 -13.13 -16.79 -10.43
N ASN A 578 -13.61 -16.21 -11.52
CA ASN A 578 -13.28 -16.58 -12.89
C ASN A 578 -13.56 -15.40 -13.82
N GLU A 579 -13.28 -15.57 -15.12
CA GLU A 579 -13.45 -14.52 -16.13
C GLU A 579 -14.90 -14.03 -16.21
N THR A 580 -15.90 -14.89 -15.98
CA THR A 580 -17.31 -14.48 -16.02
C THR A 580 -17.63 -13.53 -14.86
N THR A 581 -17.14 -13.83 -13.67
CA THR A 581 -17.30 -12.98 -12.48
C THR A 581 -16.57 -11.65 -12.67
N VAL A 582 -15.32 -11.68 -13.12
CA VAL A 582 -14.51 -10.48 -13.36
C VAL A 582 -15.13 -9.60 -14.46
N SER A 583 -15.57 -10.20 -15.57
CA SER A 583 -16.32 -9.52 -16.63
C SER A 583 -17.57 -8.80 -16.10
N ALA A 584 -18.32 -9.45 -15.20
CA ALA A 584 -19.54 -8.88 -14.64
C ALA A 584 -19.28 -7.74 -13.64
N ILE A 585 -18.18 -7.80 -12.89
CA ILE A 585 -17.78 -6.74 -11.95
C ILE A 585 -17.36 -5.47 -12.70
N TYR A 586 -16.51 -5.62 -13.72
CA TYR A 586 -15.88 -4.49 -14.41
C TYR A 586 -16.57 -4.09 -15.72
N GLY A 587 -17.61 -4.80 -16.16
CA GLY A 587 -18.32 -4.50 -17.41
C GLY A 587 -17.51 -4.79 -18.68
N ILE A 588 -16.54 -5.70 -18.60
CA ILE A 588 -15.62 -6.04 -19.72
C ILE A 588 -15.91 -7.43 -20.28
N ASP A 589 -15.42 -7.72 -21.49
CA ASP A 589 -15.57 -9.06 -22.08
C ASP A 589 -14.65 -10.10 -21.41
N ALA A 590 -14.83 -11.38 -21.75
CA ALA A 590 -14.08 -12.48 -21.15
C ALA A 590 -12.58 -12.47 -21.51
N ASN A 591 -12.20 -11.92 -22.67
CA ASN A 591 -10.80 -11.81 -23.08
C ASN A 591 -10.09 -10.73 -22.25
N ALA A 592 -10.72 -9.57 -22.11
CA ALA A 592 -10.26 -8.48 -21.26
C ALA A 592 -10.20 -8.89 -19.79
N ALA A 593 -11.19 -9.65 -19.30
CA ALA A 593 -11.16 -10.20 -17.94
C ALA A 593 -9.98 -11.15 -17.73
N ALA A 594 -9.71 -12.07 -18.64
CA ALA A 594 -8.54 -12.94 -18.56
C ALA A 594 -7.23 -12.14 -18.54
N ALA A 595 -7.12 -11.11 -19.40
CA ALA A 595 -5.95 -10.24 -19.43
C ALA A 595 -5.75 -9.44 -18.16
N LEU A 596 -6.84 -8.90 -17.59
CA LEU A 596 -6.82 -8.17 -16.33
C LEU A 596 -6.30 -9.04 -15.18
N ARG A 597 -6.76 -10.29 -15.10
CA ARG A 597 -6.31 -11.25 -14.10
C ARG A 597 -4.80 -11.50 -14.21
N ILE A 598 -4.29 -11.73 -15.42
CA ILE A 598 -2.85 -11.94 -15.66
C ILE A 598 -2.05 -10.67 -15.35
N MET A 599 -2.50 -9.51 -15.81
CA MET A 599 -1.83 -8.24 -15.55
C MET A 599 -1.72 -7.97 -14.05
N LEU A 600 -2.83 -8.09 -13.31
CA LEU A 600 -2.85 -7.77 -11.88
C LEU A 600 -2.12 -8.82 -11.04
N ARG A 601 -2.41 -10.11 -11.26
CA ARG A 601 -1.84 -11.21 -10.46
C ARG A 601 -0.37 -11.47 -10.81
N ASP A 602 -0.08 -11.73 -12.07
CA ASP A 602 1.24 -12.25 -12.47
C ASP A 602 2.24 -11.10 -12.71
N VAL A 603 1.82 -10.04 -13.40
CA VAL A 603 2.74 -8.97 -13.81
C VAL A 603 2.92 -7.92 -12.72
N VAL A 604 1.86 -7.58 -12.00
CA VAL A 604 1.93 -6.57 -10.95
C VAL A 604 2.20 -7.18 -9.58
N TYR A 605 1.32 -8.06 -9.09
CA TYR A 605 1.40 -8.58 -7.72
C TYR A 605 2.58 -9.54 -7.51
N ASP A 606 2.79 -10.51 -8.39
CA ASP A 606 3.86 -11.51 -8.24
C ASP A 606 5.25 -11.00 -8.67
N ASP A 607 5.32 -10.01 -9.57
CA ASP A 607 6.59 -9.56 -10.19
C ASP A 607 6.95 -8.12 -9.82
N PHE A 608 6.16 -7.12 -10.25
CA PHE A 608 6.51 -5.70 -10.06
C PHE A 608 6.55 -5.25 -8.59
N VAL A 609 5.51 -5.57 -7.80
CA VAL A 609 5.36 -5.04 -6.44
C VAL A 609 6.47 -5.52 -5.49
N PRO A 610 6.87 -6.80 -5.46
CA PRO A 610 8.00 -7.26 -4.66
C PRO A 610 9.28 -6.47 -4.92
N ASP A 611 9.65 -6.27 -6.19
CA ASP A 611 10.84 -5.51 -6.58
C ASP A 611 10.72 -4.03 -6.22
N PHE A 612 9.51 -3.46 -6.37
CA PHE A 612 9.22 -2.09 -5.94
C PHE A 612 9.46 -1.92 -4.42
N LEU A 613 8.97 -2.83 -3.59
CA LEU A 613 9.18 -2.78 -2.13
C LEU A 613 10.66 -2.96 -1.74
N ILE A 614 11.39 -3.84 -2.42
CA ILE A 614 12.85 -3.99 -2.23
C ILE A 614 13.56 -2.69 -2.61
N GLY A 615 13.14 -2.03 -3.68
CA GLY A 615 13.65 -0.70 -4.08
C GLY A 615 13.42 0.39 -3.02
N LEU A 616 12.36 0.28 -2.21
CA LEU A 616 12.10 1.15 -1.05
C LEU A 616 12.91 0.77 0.20
N GLY A 617 13.74 -0.26 0.13
CA GLY A 617 14.62 -0.70 1.22
C GLY A 617 14.08 -1.87 2.04
N SER A 618 13.06 -2.59 1.56
CA SER A 618 12.63 -3.85 2.19
C SER A 618 13.72 -4.93 2.12
N ASP A 619 13.80 -5.79 3.15
CA ASP A 619 14.65 -7.00 3.13
C ASP A 619 14.08 -8.12 2.23
N GLY A 620 12.89 -7.93 1.65
CA GLY A 620 12.22 -8.94 0.84
C GLY A 620 11.51 -10.00 1.69
N PRO A 621 11.26 -11.21 1.15
CA PRO A 621 10.44 -12.24 1.81
C PRO A 621 11.10 -12.90 3.03
N TYR A 622 12.41 -12.76 3.21
CA TYR A 622 13.15 -13.34 4.33
C TYR A 622 14.05 -12.29 4.95
N LYS A 623 14.18 -12.33 6.29
CA LYS A 623 15.02 -11.39 7.03
C LYS A 623 15.92 -12.15 8.00
N THR A 624 17.19 -11.76 8.04
CA THR A 624 18.15 -12.21 9.05
C THR A 624 18.32 -11.11 10.08
N GLN A 625 18.12 -11.45 11.35
CA GLN A 625 18.23 -10.53 12.47
C GLN A 625 18.49 -11.30 13.77
N THR A 626 18.89 -10.60 14.83
CA THR A 626 19.06 -11.22 16.15
C THR A 626 17.71 -11.65 16.73
N VAL A 627 17.70 -12.67 17.59
CA VAL A 627 16.48 -13.11 18.30
C VAL A 627 15.86 -11.97 19.12
N ASN A 628 16.66 -11.11 19.73
CA ASN A 628 16.16 -9.92 20.44
C ASN A 628 15.41 -8.93 19.52
N GLU A 629 15.96 -8.63 18.34
CA GLU A 629 15.27 -7.79 17.35
C GLU A 629 13.97 -8.46 16.89
N TRP A 630 14.03 -9.77 16.62
CA TRP A 630 12.87 -10.54 16.17
C TRP A 630 11.74 -10.62 17.19
N LEU A 631 12.05 -10.82 18.47
CA LEU A 631 11.02 -10.90 19.51
C LEU A 631 10.50 -9.51 19.88
N PHE A 632 11.39 -8.57 20.17
CA PHE A 632 11.03 -7.34 20.88
C PHE A 632 11.01 -6.08 20.01
N GLY A 633 11.38 -6.16 18.74
CA GLY A 633 11.29 -5.01 17.85
C GLY A 633 12.35 -4.97 16.77
N TRP A 634 11.92 -4.94 15.51
CA TRP A 634 12.74 -4.48 14.40
C TRP A 634 12.01 -3.40 13.61
N ARG A 635 12.79 -2.55 12.94
CA ARG A 635 12.26 -1.47 12.11
C ARG A 635 12.22 -1.91 10.66
N ASP A 636 11.04 -1.83 10.06
CA ASP A 636 10.78 -2.08 8.66
C ASP A 636 10.67 -0.75 7.87
N PRO A 637 11.54 -0.50 6.88
CA PRO A 637 11.55 0.75 6.12
C PRO A 637 10.26 1.05 5.37
N VAL A 638 9.61 0.02 4.81
CA VAL A 638 8.34 0.18 4.06
C VAL A 638 7.22 0.61 5.01
N SER A 639 7.12 -0.03 6.18
CA SER A 639 6.15 0.34 7.22
C SER A 639 6.39 1.78 7.72
N ALA A 640 7.66 2.19 7.86
CA ALA A 640 7.99 3.57 8.21
C ALA A 640 7.56 4.57 7.14
N PHE A 641 7.76 4.24 5.87
CA PHE A 641 7.33 5.05 4.73
C PHE A 641 5.81 5.20 4.67
N VAL A 642 5.06 4.11 4.88
CA VAL A 642 3.59 4.14 4.91
C VAL A 642 3.08 4.95 6.11
N ALA A 643 3.75 4.85 7.26
CA ALA A 643 3.36 5.58 8.47
C ALA A 643 3.70 7.08 8.41
N GLY A 644 4.62 7.51 7.54
CA GLY A 644 5.00 8.91 7.36
C GLY A 644 6.45 9.11 6.94
N ASP A 645 7.14 10.03 7.62
CA ASP A 645 8.54 10.35 7.31
C ASP A 645 9.46 9.18 7.69
N ILE A 646 10.06 8.55 6.68
CA ILE A 646 10.98 7.42 6.85
C ILE A 646 12.23 7.77 7.69
N THR A 647 12.57 9.05 7.84
CA THR A 647 13.68 9.50 8.70
C THR A 647 13.28 9.56 10.18
N ASN A 648 11.99 9.54 10.49
CA ASN A 648 11.49 9.47 11.85
C ASN A 648 11.68 8.06 12.42
N SER A 649 12.61 7.93 13.37
CA SER A 649 12.97 6.65 14.00
C SER A 649 11.87 6.06 14.90
N SER A 650 10.80 6.80 15.20
CA SER A 650 9.65 6.30 15.97
C SER A 650 8.64 5.49 15.13
N LEU A 651 8.77 5.50 13.80
CA LEU A 651 7.84 4.85 12.87
C LEU A 651 8.39 3.53 12.32
N GLY A 652 7.48 2.65 11.91
CA GLY A 652 7.77 1.42 11.16
C GLY A 652 8.28 0.24 12.01
N TRP A 653 7.90 0.15 13.28
CA TRP A 653 8.33 -0.93 14.15
C TRP A 653 7.36 -2.11 14.13
N THR A 654 7.91 -3.33 14.10
CA THR A 654 7.18 -4.61 14.22
C THR A 654 7.77 -5.42 15.38
N LYS A 655 6.95 -6.20 16.08
CA LYS A 655 7.34 -7.03 17.24
C LYS A 655 6.50 -8.31 17.32
N LEU A 656 7.02 -9.34 18.00
CA LEU A 656 6.27 -10.56 18.33
C LEU A 656 5.85 -10.61 19.81
N GLU A 657 6.66 -10.02 20.69
CA GLU A 657 6.41 -9.87 22.12
C GLU A 657 6.39 -8.39 22.51
N THR A 658 5.47 -8.01 23.40
CA THR A 658 5.34 -6.63 23.87
C THR A 658 6.28 -6.37 25.03
N ASN A 659 7.36 -5.63 24.78
CA ASN A 659 8.27 -5.07 25.78
C ASN A 659 7.96 -3.58 26.00
N GLN A 660 8.40 -2.95 27.09
CA GLN A 660 8.19 -1.51 27.31
C GLN A 660 8.71 -0.63 26.15
N THR A 661 9.86 -1.01 25.57
CA THR A 661 10.45 -0.33 24.41
C THR A 661 10.89 -1.32 23.34
N TYR A 662 10.92 -0.88 22.09
CA TYR A 662 11.46 -1.70 21.00
C TYR A 662 12.96 -1.92 21.19
N TYR A 663 13.44 -3.14 20.95
CA TYR A 663 14.85 -3.46 21.10
C TYR A 663 15.72 -2.60 20.17
N GLY A 664 16.87 -2.12 20.69
CA GLY A 664 17.82 -1.30 19.91
C GLY A 664 17.30 0.10 19.48
N SER A 665 16.06 0.47 19.80
CA SER A 665 15.43 1.71 19.33
C SER A 665 15.91 3.01 19.98
N GLY A 666 16.70 2.92 21.06
CA GLY A 666 17.07 4.07 21.87
C GLY A 666 15.94 4.60 22.78
N GLY A 667 14.93 3.78 23.06
CA GLY A 667 13.86 4.08 24.02
C GLY A 667 12.49 4.42 23.39
N VAL A 668 12.24 4.01 22.14
CA VAL A 668 10.92 4.15 21.52
C VAL A 668 9.96 3.18 22.20
N SER A 669 8.90 3.70 22.81
CA SER A 669 7.87 2.92 23.50
C SER A 669 7.09 2.04 22.51
N THR A 670 6.70 0.85 22.95
CA THR A 670 5.85 -0.04 22.14
C THR A 670 4.34 0.19 22.33
N GLY A 671 3.97 1.24 23.07
CA GLY A 671 2.60 1.58 23.43
C GLY A 671 2.41 1.70 24.95
N PRO A 672 1.20 2.07 25.39
CA PRO A 672 0.82 1.98 26.81
C PRO A 672 0.88 0.54 27.32
N ALA A 673 0.98 0.38 28.64
CA ALA A 673 0.82 -0.91 29.31
C ALA A 673 -0.60 -1.45 29.09
N THR A 674 -0.73 -2.77 28.93
CA THR A 674 -2.03 -3.43 28.80
C THR A 674 -2.78 -3.31 30.11
N THR A 675 -4.06 -2.99 30.04
CA THR A 675 -4.94 -2.90 31.21
C THR A 675 -5.85 -4.11 31.29
N TYR A 676 -5.98 -4.69 32.47
CA TYR A 676 -6.85 -5.83 32.74
C TYR A 676 -7.87 -5.47 33.80
N THR A 677 -9.12 -5.88 33.60
CA THR A 677 -10.15 -5.89 34.65
C THR A 677 -10.49 -7.34 34.97
N ILE A 678 -10.26 -7.75 36.21
CA ILE A 678 -10.52 -9.11 36.68
C ILE A 678 -11.58 -9.15 37.77
N CYS A 679 -12.18 -10.31 37.96
CA CYS A 679 -13.10 -10.60 39.04
C CYS A 679 -12.38 -10.98 40.32
N THR A 680 -12.77 -10.31 41.41
CA THR A 680 -12.13 -10.45 42.72
C THR A 680 -12.84 -11.44 43.63
N GLY A 681 -14.01 -11.95 43.25
CA GLY A 681 -14.85 -12.83 44.07
C GLY A 681 -15.70 -12.13 45.14
N HIS A 682 -15.53 -10.82 45.36
CA HIS A 682 -16.38 -10.01 46.25
C HIS A 682 -17.86 -9.91 45.81
N ASN A 683 -18.14 -10.25 44.55
CA ASN A 683 -19.47 -10.30 43.97
C ASN A 683 -19.61 -11.63 43.21
N SER A 684 -20.76 -12.29 43.34
CA SER A 684 -21.08 -13.54 42.67
C SER A 684 -21.56 -13.37 41.22
N ASP A 685 -21.60 -12.13 40.70
CA ASP A 685 -22.04 -11.84 39.34
C ASP A 685 -21.04 -12.28 38.26
N CYS A 686 -19.80 -12.60 38.64
CA CYS A 686 -18.76 -13.16 37.77
C CYS A 686 -17.88 -14.15 38.52
N ASP A 687 -17.14 -14.97 37.78
CA ASP A 687 -16.35 -16.04 38.37
C ASP A 687 -15.05 -15.50 38.97
N LYS A 688 -14.65 -16.07 40.11
CA LYS A 688 -13.45 -15.63 40.83
C LYS A 688 -12.22 -15.74 39.92
N GLY A 689 -11.46 -14.66 39.78
CA GLY A 689 -10.27 -14.61 38.94
C GLY A 689 -10.56 -14.52 37.44
N GLU A 690 -11.82 -14.49 37.00
CA GLU A 690 -12.18 -14.34 35.59
C GLU A 690 -11.64 -13.01 35.02
N THR A 691 -11.12 -13.02 33.79
CA THR A 691 -10.73 -11.80 33.08
C THR A 691 -11.93 -11.23 32.32
N LEU A 692 -12.41 -10.07 32.77
CA LEU A 692 -13.57 -9.41 32.17
C LEU A 692 -13.20 -8.52 30.98
N LEU A 693 -12.13 -7.74 31.11
CA LEU A 693 -11.74 -6.75 30.11
C LEU A 693 -10.22 -6.76 29.92
N GLU A 694 -9.79 -6.66 28.66
CA GLU A 694 -8.43 -6.30 28.24
C GLU A 694 -8.53 -4.98 27.46
N ASP A 695 -7.76 -3.97 27.87
CA ASP A 695 -7.77 -2.62 27.27
C ASP A 695 -9.17 -2.00 27.16
N GLY A 696 -10.03 -2.31 28.14
CA GLY A 696 -11.39 -1.81 28.24
C GLY A 696 -12.42 -2.54 27.36
N SER A 697 -12.04 -3.65 26.72
CA SER A 697 -12.89 -4.47 25.86
C SER A 697 -12.95 -5.90 26.39
N ASN A 698 -14.11 -6.56 26.33
CA ASN A 698 -14.21 -8.00 26.54
C ASN A 698 -13.98 -8.80 25.25
N GLU A 699 -13.79 -8.14 24.10
CA GLU A 699 -13.45 -8.78 22.82
C GLU A 699 -11.94 -8.87 22.64
N LEU A 700 -11.46 -9.98 22.10
CA LEU A 700 -10.05 -10.21 21.79
C LEU A 700 -9.56 -9.14 20.78
N PRO A 701 -8.39 -8.50 20.95
CA PRO A 701 -8.00 -7.28 20.20
C PRO A 701 -7.91 -7.38 18.67
N TRP A 702 -7.99 -8.59 18.10
CA TRP A 702 -7.94 -8.87 16.67
C TRP A 702 -9.08 -9.80 16.20
N HIS A 703 -9.96 -10.21 17.11
CA HIS A 703 -11.24 -10.88 16.87
C HIS A 703 -12.34 -10.03 17.54
N ASN A 704 -12.48 -8.80 17.07
CA ASN A 704 -13.39 -7.80 17.63
C ASN A 704 -14.39 -7.33 16.57
N THR A 705 -15.40 -6.58 17.00
CA THR A 705 -16.48 -6.09 16.15
C THR A 705 -15.96 -5.22 15.00
N GLU A 706 -14.91 -4.44 15.23
CA GLU A 706 -14.30 -3.60 14.18
C GLU A 706 -13.62 -4.45 13.08
N MET A 707 -12.83 -5.45 13.47
CA MET A 707 -12.20 -6.39 12.55
C MET A 707 -13.23 -7.20 11.77
N MET A 708 -14.30 -7.64 12.43
CA MET A 708 -15.42 -8.33 11.78
C MET A 708 -16.07 -7.45 10.70
N MET A 709 -16.32 -6.18 10.98
CA MET A 709 -16.87 -5.27 9.98
C MET A 709 -15.90 -5.02 8.82
N ALA A 710 -14.61 -4.80 9.13
CA ALA A 710 -13.57 -4.51 8.14
C ALA A 710 -13.29 -5.68 7.18
N THR A 711 -13.50 -6.91 7.64
CA THR A 711 -13.24 -8.15 6.88
C THR A 711 -14.53 -8.80 6.37
N PHE A 712 -15.67 -8.10 6.41
CA PHE A 712 -16.98 -8.60 5.99
C PHE A 712 -17.41 -9.90 6.71
N GLY A 713 -17.00 -10.07 7.96
CA GLY A 713 -17.33 -11.21 8.80
C GLY A 713 -16.41 -12.42 8.60
N LEU A 714 -15.36 -12.32 7.78
CA LEU A 714 -14.38 -13.39 7.60
C LEU A 714 -13.56 -13.63 8.88
N VAL A 715 -13.25 -12.57 9.64
CA VAL A 715 -12.69 -12.66 10.99
C VAL A 715 -13.80 -12.37 11.98
N GLY A 716 -14.23 -13.39 12.74
CA GLY A 716 -15.33 -13.28 13.70
C GLY A 716 -14.95 -12.55 14.99
N VAL A 717 -15.94 -12.35 15.88
CA VAL A 717 -15.72 -11.83 17.24
C VAL A 717 -15.48 -13.00 18.21
N GLU A 718 -14.51 -12.83 19.11
CA GLU A 718 -14.22 -13.74 20.23
C GLU A 718 -14.15 -12.95 21.52
N THR A 719 -14.73 -13.46 22.61
CA THR A 719 -14.77 -12.77 23.91
C THR A 719 -13.92 -13.47 24.97
N LEU A 720 -13.51 -12.67 25.95
CA LEU A 720 -12.77 -13.09 27.15
C LEU A 720 -13.69 -13.69 28.22
N ASP A 721 -15.00 -13.77 27.97
CA ASP A 721 -15.96 -14.31 28.95
C ASP A 721 -15.58 -15.76 29.33
N GLU A 722 -15.64 -16.05 30.64
CA GLU A 722 -15.27 -17.31 31.28
C GLU A 722 -13.76 -17.63 31.20
N THR A 723 -12.91 -16.66 30.80
CA THR A 723 -11.45 -16.89 30.78
C THR A 723 -10.85 -16.81 32.17
N THR A 724 -10.17 -17.89 32.57
CA THR A 724 -9.47 -17.98 33.84
C THR A 724 -8.30 -17.01 33.91
N GLY A 725 -8.23 -16.22 34.98
CA GLY A 725 -7.06 -15.45 35.41
C GLY A 725 -6.29 -16.12 36.55
N GLY A 726 -6.46 -17.44 36.74
CA GLY A 726 -5.73 -18.22 37.75
C GLY A 726 -6.59 -19.17 38.59
N PHE A 727 -7.91 -19.20 38.38
CA PHE A 727 -8.84 -20.10 39.07
C PHE A 727 -9.74 -20.84 38.08
N LEU A 728 -10.00 -22.11 38.32
CA LEU A 728 -10.96 -22.92 37.58
C LEU A 728 -12.19 -23.16 38.45
N THR A 729 -13.36 -22.94 37.88
CA THR A 729 -14.65 -23.18 38.53
C THR A 729 -15.12 -24.63 38.38
N GLY A 730 -14.59 -25.33 37.37
CA GLY A 730 -14.93 -26.70 37.01
C GLY A 730 -16.07 -26.82 35.99
N ASP A 731 -16.70 -25.72 35.57
CA ASP A 731 -17.75 -25.72 34.54
C ASP A 731 -17.59 -24.52 33.60
N GLY A 732 -17.52 -24.76 32.28
CA GLY A 732 -17.46 -23.70 31.28
C GLY A 732 -16.13 -22.93 31.18
N ASP A 733 -15.13 -23.21 32.03
CA ASP A 733 -13.87 -22.46 32.08
C ASP A 733 -13.15 -22.41 30.72
N LYS A 734 -12.65 -21.24 30.36
CA LYS A 734 -11.79 -21.00 29.20
C LYS A 734 -10.41 -20.49 29.65
N VAL A 735 -9.44 -20.51 28.75
CA VAL A 735 -8.12 -19.89 28.96
C VAL A 735 -7.72 -19.09 27.73
N ASP A 736 -7.14 -17.92 27.97
CA ASP A 736 -6.48 -17.14 26.93
C ASP A 736 -5.07 -17.69 26.67
N ALA A 737 -4.85 -18.23 25.49
CA ALA A 737 -3.57 -18.75 25.02
C ALA A 737 -2.62 -17.61 24.59
N GLY A 738 -2.33 -16.66 25.48
CA GLY A 738 -1.41 -15.54 25.25
C GLY A 738 -1.90 -14.52 24.22
N GLY A 739 -3.22 -14.34 24.11
CA GLY A 739 -3.88 -13.43 23.17
C GLY A 739 -3.99 -13.98 21.74
N TYR A 740 -3.64 -15.25 21.50
CA TYR A 740 -3.69 -15.90 20.18
C TYR A 740 -4.93 -16.78 19.98
N ALA A 741 -5.59 -17.19 21.04
CA ALA A 741 -6.83 -17.94 20.99
C ALA A 741 -7.48 -18.01 22.37
N ILE A 742 -8.81 -18.01 22.38
CA ILE A 742 -9.57 -18.39 23.57
C ILE A 742 -9.98 -19.85 23.41
N THR A 743 -9.60 -20.72 24.34
CA THR A 743 -9.87 -22.16 24.26
C THR A 743 -10.50 -22.69 25.53
N ALA A 744 -11.35 -23.71 25.40
CA ALA A 744 -12.05 -24.32 26.52
C ALA A 744 -11.11 -25.23 27.33
N VAL A 745 -11.25 -25.18 28.66
CA VAL A 745 -10.50 -26.03 29.58
C VAL A 745 -11.25 -27.33 29.81
N THR A 746 -10.52 -28.45 29.79
CA THR A 746 -11.06 -29.79 30.08
C THR A 746 -10.24 -30.45 31.18
N CYS A 747 -10.88 -30.75 32.30
CA CYS A 747 -10.29 -31.50 33.41
C CYS A 747 -10.58 -33.00 33.28
N SER A 748 -9.54 -33.83 33.29
CA SER A 748 -9.66 -35.27 32.95
C SER A 748 -8.93 -36.23 33.89
N GLY A 749 -8.38 -35.73 35.00
CA GLY A 749 -7.67 -36.52 36.00
C GLY A 749 -7.45 -35.76 37.30
N THR A 750 -6.78 -36.40 38.23
CA THR A 750 -6.38 -35.82 39.51
C THR A 750 -4.97 -36.28 39.85
N SER A 751 -4.14 -35.40 40.37
CA SER A 751 -2.77 -35.71 40.78
C SER A 751 -2.40 -34.99 42.09
N SER A 752 -1.11 -34.84 42.36
CA SER A 752 -0.62 -34.07 43.51
C SER A 752 0.62 -33.25 43.14
N VAL A 753 0.63 -31.97 43.47
CA VAL A 753 1.77 -31.07 43.31
C VAL A 753 2.27 -30.70 44.70
N LYS A 754 3.53 -31.03 45.01
CA LYS A 754 4.15 -30.77 46.33
C LYS A 754 3.31 -31.17 47.56
N GLY A 755 2.57 -32.28 47.45
CA GLY A 755 1.70 -32.78 48.53
C GLY A 755 0.25 -32.26 48.48
N ILE A 756 -0.05 -31.27 47.64
CA ILE A 756 -1.37 -30.66 47.46
C ILE A 756 -2.16 -31.45 46.39
N PRO A 757 -3.37 -31.96 46.69
CA PRO A 757 -4.26 -32.58 45.71
C PRO A 757 -4.69 -31.58 44.63
N VAL A 758 -4.63 -31.98 43.36
CA VAL A 758 -5.00 -31.14 42.22
C VAL A 758 -5.84 -31.89 41.20
N ASP A 759 -6.65 -31.16 40.45
CA ASP A 759 -7.30 -31.59 39.23
C ASP A 759 -6.40 -31.28 38.02
N ASP A 760 -6.19 -32.30 37.18
CA ASP A 760 -5.38 -32.18 35.97
C ASP A 760 -6.26 -31.72 34.81
N CYS A 761 -6.05 -30.47 34.41
CA CYS A 761 -6.79 -29.79 33.36
C CYS A 761 -5.90 -29.49 32.16
N SER A 762 -6.51 -29.44 30.99
CA SER A 762 -5.81 -29.18 29.74
C SER A 762 -6.65 -28.33 28.80
N ALA A 763 -5.98 -27.57 27.94
CA ALA A 763 -6.60 -26.85 26.84
C ALA A 763 -5.65 -26.87 25.64
N SER A 764 -6.21 -26.95 24.43
CA SER A 764 -5.40 -26.99 23.21
C SER A 764 -6.06 -26.25 22.06
N VAL A 765 -5.24 -25.89 21.07
CA VAL A 765 -5.68 -25.25 19.83
C VAL A 765 -5.09 -26.03 18.66
N ASP A 766 -5.97 -26.49 17.76
CA ASP A 766 -5.55 -27.16 16.53
C ASP A 766 -4.93 -26.15 15.55
N PRO A 767 -3.62 -26.23 15.28
CA PRO A 767 -2.95 -25.28 14.39
C PRO A 767 -3.50 -25.29 12.97
N THR A 768 -4.14 -26.37 12.49
CA THR A 768 -4.71 -26.38 11.13
C THR A 768 -5.94 -25.48 10.97
N THR A 769 -6.49 -24.98 12.08
CA THR A 769 -7.75 -24.21 12.09
C THR A 769 -7.59 -22.78 12.59
N ARG A 770 -6.40 -22.37 13.04
CA ARG A 770 -6.17 -21.07 13.67
C ARG A 770 -5.15 -20.21 12.93
N PRO A 771 -5.50 -19.60 11.79
CA PRO A 771 -4.66 -18.60 11.17
C PRO A 771 -4.61 -17.33 12.03
N ILE A 772 -3.43 -16.76 12.20
CA ILE A 772 -3.20 -15.54 12.99
C ILE A 772 -2.85 -14.33 12.11
N THR A 773 -3.18 -14.40 10.82
CA THR A 773 -2.97 -13.33 9.82
C THR A 773 -3.48 -11.98 10.32
N ALA A 774 -4.73 -11.92 10.78
CA ALA A 774 -5.35 -10.69 11.30
C ALA A 774 -4.65 -10.15 12.56
N LYS A 775 -4.08 -11.02 13.40
CA LYS A 775 -3.29 -10.60 14.58
C LYS A 775 -1.97 -9.93 14.17
N LEU A 776 -1.31 -10.48 13.16
CA LEU A 776 0.01 -10.04 12.72
C LEU A 776 -0.04 -8.79 11.83
N ILE A 777 -1.09 -8.64 11.01
CA ILE A 777 -1.27 -7.50 10.11
C ILE A 777 -1.97 -6.34 10.83
N LYS A 778 -3.13 -6.60 11.43
CA LYS A 778 -3.96 -5.66 12.19
C LYS A 778 -4.22 -4.34 11.44
N SER A 779 -4.48 -4.42 10.13
CA SER A 779 -4.73 -3.23 9.28
C SER A 779 -6.16 -2.71 9.36
N PHE A 780 -7.09 -3.52 9.88
CA PHE A 780 -8.54 -3.31 9.82
C PHE A 780 -9.03 -3.12 8.39
N THR A 781 -8.61 -4.02 7.50
CA THR A 781 -9.06 -4.10 6.12
C THR A 781 -9.27 -5.55 5.70
N LEU A 782 -9.76 -5.79 4.48
CA LEU A 782 -9.89 -7.14 3.93
C LEU A 782 -8.56 -7.93 3.94
N VAL A 783 -7.41 -7.24 3.90
CA VAL A 783 -6.07 -7.87 3.92
C VAL A 783 -5.86 -8.72 5.17
N ASP A 784 -6.48 -8.37 6.30
CA ASP A 784 -6.39 -9.13 7.55
C ASP A 784 -7.02 -10.53 7.44
N ALA A 785 -7.93 -10.74 6.49
CA ALA A 785 -8.54 -12.03 6.19
C ALA A 785 -7.85 -12.79 5.04
N ILE A 786 -6.81 -12.23 4.41
CA ILE A 786 -6.10 -12.88 3.31
C ILE A 786 -5.01 -13.79 3.87
N THR A 787 -5.43 -14.91 4.47
CA THR A 787 -4.51 -15.92 5.02
C THR A 787 -3.44 -16.39 4.03
N PRO A 788 -3.72 -16.60 2.72
CA PRO A 788 -2.70 -16.96 1.74
C PRO A 788 -1.51 -15.99 1.67
N ALA A 789 -1.73 -14.70 1.95
CA ALA A 789 -0.69 -13.67 1.94
C ALA A 789 0.24 -13.78 3.15
N LEU A 790 -0.27 -14.11 4.33
CA LEU A 790 0.54 -14.37 5.52
C LEU A 790 0.00 -15.59 6.26
N PRO A 791 0.37 -16.81 5.82
CA PRO A 791 -0.27 -18.04 6.25
C PRO A 791 0.39 -18.59 7.52
N VAL A 792 0.40 -17.78 8.57
CA VAL A 792 0.92 -18.16 9.88
C VAL A 792 -0.23 -18.70 10.71
N TYR A 793 -0.02 -19.88 11.29
CA TYR A 793 -0.99 -20.61 12.09
C TYR A 793 -0.48 -20.81 13.51
N PHE A 794 -1.39 -20.83 14.48
CA PHE A 794 -1.07 -20.97 15.90
C PHE A 794 -1.64 -22.27 16.47
N GLY A 795 -0.78 -23.07 17.09
CA GLY A 795 -1.19 -24.21 17.90
C GLY A 795 -0.64 -24.09 19.31
N THR A 796 -1.36 -24.63 20.29
CA THR A 796 -0.88 -24.66 21.67
C THR A 796 -1.38 -25.88 22.39
N GLU A 797 -0.60 -26.34 23.35
CA GLU A 797 -0.96 -27.33 24.36
C GLU A 797 -0.68 -26.69 25.72
N ILE A 798 -1.71 -26.60 26.56
CA ILE A 798 -1.68 -25.99 27.89
C ILE A 798 -2.13 -27.05 28.89
N ASN A 799 -1.30 -27.28 29.90
CA ASN A 799 -1.59 -28.13 31.05
C ASN A 799 -1.68 -27.24 32.29
N MET A 800 -2.69 -27.49 33.13
CA MET A 800 -2.95 -26.75 34.35
C MET A 800 -3.28 -27.75 35.46
N GLN A 801 -2.71 -27.52 36.64
CA GLN A 801 -3.03 -28.26 37.85
C GLN A 801 -3.71 -27.31 38.84
N ALA A 802 -5.02 -27.47 39.01
CA ALA A 802 -5.83 -26.64 39.91
C ALA A 802 -6.09 -27.37 41.23
N GLU A 803 -5.91 -26.69 42.37
CA GLU A 803 -6.20 -27.26 43.68
C GLU A 803 -7.70 -27.58 43.82
N GLN A 804 -8.02 -28.79 44.31
CA GLN A 804 -9.36 -29.39 44.18
C GLN A 804 -10.48 -28.64 44.94
N VAL A 805 -10.14 -27.89 45.99
CA VAL A 805 -11.14 -27.20 46.82
C VAL A 805 -11.31 -25.75 46.40
N SER A 806 -10.21 -25.01 46.26
CA SER A 806 -10.19 -23.57 45.96
C SER A 806 -10.32 -23.25 44.48
N GLY A 807 -9.99 -24.21 43.60
CA GLY A 807 -9.88 -24.04 42.16
C GLY A 807 -8.61 -23.30 41.71
N LEU A 808 -7.70 -22.94 42.62
CA LEU A 808 -6.51 -22.15 42.29
C LEU A 808 -5.52 -22.96 41.45
N ILE A 809 -5.07 -22.42 40.32
CA ILE A 809 -4.02 -23.03 39.50
C ILE A 809 -2.67 -22.83 40.19
N ILE A 810 -2.07 -23.93 40.66
CA ILE A 810 -0.81 -23.91 41.41
C ILE A 810 0.38 -24.46 40.62
N ALA A 811 0.13 -25.12 39.49
CA ALA A 811 1.15 -25.46 38.52
C ALA A 811 0.56 -25.50 37.11
N GLY A 812 1.43 -25.36 36.12
CA GLY A 812 1.06 -25.50 34.73
C GLY A 812 2.24 -25.34 33.79
N ASP A 813 2.07 -25.84 32.57
CA ASP A 813 3.00 -25.66 31.48
C ASP A 813 2.25 -25.41 30.19
N SER A 814 2.88 -24.65 29.29
CA SER A 814 2.34 -24.41 27.96
C SER A 814 3.44 -24.50 26.91
N THR A 815 3.08 -25.10 25.79
CA THR A 815 3.91 -25.13 24.59
C THR A 815 3.11 -24.56 23.43
N SER A 816 3.37 -23.31 23.09
CA SER A 816 2.75 -22.63 21.95
C SER A 816 3.68 -22.70 20.74
N THR A 817 3.20 -23.18 19.60
CA THR A 817 3.96 -23.35 18.37
C THR A 817 3.29 -22.62 17.22
N PHE A 818 4.10 -21.88 16.46
CA PHE A 818 3.67 -21.14 15.30
C PHE A 818 4.16 -21.88 14.06
N TYR A 819 3.27 -22.01 13.09
CA TYR A 819 3.48 -22.77 11.88
C TYR A 819 3.34 -21.87 10.66
N LEU A 820 4.14 -22.15 9.64
CA LEU A 820 3.99 -21.58 8.31
C LEU A 820 3.41 -22.64 7.38
N ASP A 821 2.37 -22.29 6.63
CA ASP A 821 1.86 -23.14 5.55
C ASP A 821 2.79 -23.09 4.34
N MET A 822 3.34 -24.24 3.98
CA MET A 822 4.36 -24.37 2.95
C MET A 822 3.80 -24.60 1.54
N ARG A 823 2.47 -24.73 1.39
CA ARG A 823 1.83 -24.87 0.06
C ARG A 823 2.06 -23.62 -0.79
N GLY A 824 1.86 -23.71 -2.11
CA GLY A 824 1.91 -22.53 -2.98
C GLY A 824 0.84 -21.52 -2.58
N PRO A 825 1.05 -20.19 -2.78
CA PRO A 825 0.12 -19.16 -2.33
C PRO A 825 -1.32 -19.39 -2.83
N TYR A 826 -1.48 -19.85 -4.06
CA TYR A 826 -2.79 -20.15 -4.68
C TYR A 826 -3.42 -21.48 -4.26
N ASP A 827 -2.69 -22.32 -3.51
CA ASP A 827 -3.19 -23.60 -2.97
C ASP A 827 -3.68 -23.46 -1.51
N ARG A 828 -3.57 -22.26 -0.92
CA ARG A 828 -3.86 -21.98 0.50
C ARG A 828 -5.29 -21.51 0.77
N ALA A 829 -6.18 -21.57 -0.22
CA ALA A 829 -7.58 -21.17 -0.06
C ALA A 829 -8.34 -22.03 0.97
N THR A 830 -7.90 -23.26 1.18
CA THR A 830 -8.49 -24.22 2.13
C THR A 830 -7.59 -24.43 3.34
N ALA A 831 -8.17 -24.89 4.45
CA ALA A 831 -7.41 -25.28 5.65
C ALA A 831 -6.24 -26.25 5.29
N PRO A 832 -5.05 -26.09 5.90
CA PRO A 832 -3.91 -26.96 5.68
C PRO A 832 -4.07 -28.31 6.39
N GLU A 833 -3.36 -29.33 5.92
CA GLU A 833 -3.08 -30.52 6.73
C GLU A 833 -1.83 -30.29 7.58
N MET A 834 -1.65 -31.05 8.67
CA MET A 834 -0.44 -30.94 9.50
C MET A 834 0.88 -31.20 8.74
N SER A 835 0.83 -31.94 7.63
CA SER A 835 2.00 -32.15 6.75
C SER A 835 2.37 -30.93 5.92
N ASP A 836 1.45 -29.99 5.74
CA ASP A 836 1.68 -28.73 5.03
C ASP A 836 2.32 -27.67 5.94
N LEU A 837 2.27 -27.89 7.26
CA LEU A 837 2.69 -26.94 8.28
C LEU A 837 4.13 -27.17 8.74
N GLN A 838 4.95 -26.11 8.64
CA GLN A 838 6.33 -26.09 9.14
C GLN A 838 6.42 -25.24 10.41
N PRO A 839 6.86 -25.78 11.56
CA PRO A 839 7.17 -24.98 12.74
C PRO A 839 8.20 -23.90 12.43
N VAL A 840 7.94 -22.67 12.84
CA VAL A 840 8.84 -21.52 12.65
C VAL A 840 9.26 -20.86 13.97
N PHE A 841 8.41 -20.95 14.99
CA PHE A 841 8.60 -20.32 16.29
C PHE A 841 7.89 -21.14 17.37
N GLN A 842 8.45 -21.20 18.58
CA GLN A 842 7.82 -21.88 19.71
C GLN A 842 8.16 -21.15 21.01
N ILE A 843 7.15 -21.05 21.87
CA ILE A 843 7.22 -20.49 23.21
C ILE A 843 6.94 -21.62 24.18
N VAL A 844 7.82 -21.82 25.16
CA VAL A 844 7.63 -22.75 26.26
C VAL A 844 7.64 -21.96 27.56
N GLN A 845 6.61 -22.14 28.36
CA GLN A 845 6.49 -21.56 29.68
C GLN A 845 6.05 -22.65 30.67
N SER A 846 6.61 -22.62 31.87
CA SER A 846 6.15 -23.43 32.99
C SER A 846 6.09 -22.56 34.24
N SER A 847 5.15 -22.85 35.11
CA SER A 847 5.01 -22.25 36.41
C SER A 847 4.62 -23.33 37.41
N GLU A 848 5.22 -23.29 38.58
CA GLU A 848 4.88 -24.17 39.70
C GLU A 848 5.00 -23.32 40.96
N ILE A 849 4.07 -23.49 41.89
CA ILE A 849 4.05 -22.84 43.20
C ILE A 849 5.41 -22.99 43.89
N ALA A 850 5.89 -21.94 44.58
CA ALA A 850 7.17 -21.99 45.29
C ALA A 850 7.14 -22.99 46.44
N ASP A 851 8.30 -23.49 46.89
CA ASP A 851 8.36 -24.47 47.98
C ASP A 851 7.75 -23.93 49.27
N ASP A 852 8.10 -22.70 49.67
CA ASP A 852 7.60 -22.08 50.90
C ASP A 852 6.07 -21.85 50.85
N ASP A 853 5.55 -21.35 49.71
CA ASP A 853 4.10 -21.14 49.51
C ASP A 853 3.33 -22.46 49.47
N ALA A 854 3.93 -23.51 48.91
CA ALA A 854 3.35 -24.84 48.87
C ALA A 854 3.30 -25.49 50.26
N GLU A 855 4.33 -25.31 51.10
CA GLU A 855 4.33 -25.79 52.48
C GLU A 855 3.22 -25.11 53.31
N ASP A 856 3.05 -23.79 53.15
CA ASP A 856 2.00 -23.04 53.83
C ASP A 856 0.60 -23.48 53.37
N MET A 857 0.41 -23.69 52.06
CA MET A 857 -0.86 -24.18 51.48
C MET A 857 -1.15 -25.64 51.86
N GLU A 858 -0.16 -26.53 51.83
CA GLU A 858 -0.29 -27.92 52.28
C GLU A 858 -0.68 -27.96 53.77
N SER A 859 -0.05 -27.14 54.61
CA SER A 859 -0.38 -27.02 56.04
C SER A 859 -1.83 -26.57 56.24
N GLN A 860 -2.27 -25.54 55.52
CA GLN A 860 -3.60 -24.95 55.72
C GLN A 860 -4.74 -25.80 55.15
N ILE A 861 -4.49 -26.53 54.05
CA ILE A 861 -5.51 -27.29 53.32
C ILE A 861 -5.40 -28.78 53.62
N VAL A 862 -4.25 -29.39 53.30
CA VAL A 862 -4.09 -30.86 53.31
C VAL A 862 -3.94 -31.39 54.74
N GLN A 863 -3.10 -30.76 55.56
CA GLN A 863 -2.85 -31.22 56.92
C GLN A 863 -4.11 -31.11 57.77
N ASN A 864 -4.90 -30.03 57.59
CA ASN A 864 -6.16 -29.80 58.29
C ASN A 864 -7.28 -30.78 57.88
N GLN A 865 -7.17 -31.45 56.73
CA GLN A 865 -8.09 -32.51 56.29
C GLN A 865 -7.74 -33.91 56.86
N ASP A 866 -6.56 -34.11 57.46
CA ASP A 866 -6.18 -35.41 58.05
C ASP A 866 -6.90 -35.67 59.38
N SER A 867 -7.84 -36.62 59.38
CA SER A 867 -8.65 -36.98 60.55
C SER A 867 -7.90 -37.34 61.84
N LEU A 868 -6.61 -37.69 61.77
CA LEU A 868 -5.76 -38.06 62.92
C LEU A 868 -4.71 -37.00 63.25
N THR A 869 -4.17 -36.31 62.25
CA THR A 869 -3.06 -35.35 62.42
C THR A 869 -3.42 -33.89 62.15
N TYR A 870 -4.70 -33.55 61.90
CA TYR A 870 -5.15 -32.16 61.64
C TYR A 870 -4.68 -31.11 62.63
N TRP A 871 -4.40 -31.48 63.88
CA TRP A 871 -4.04 -30.56 64.96
C TRP A 871 -2.55 -30.29 65.11
N THR A 872 -1.71 -30.85 64.25
CA THR A 872 -0.25 -30.93 64.48
C THR A 872 0.54 -29.73 63.96
N ASN A 873 -0.09 -28.88 63.15
CA ASN A 873 0.41 -27.62 62.58
C ASN A 873 0.17 -26.39 63.49
N PHE A 874 -0.81 -26.43 64.40
CA PHE A 874 -1.09 -25.36 65.38
C PHE A 874 -1.46 -23.99 64.76
N ASP A 875 -2.08 -24.03 63.59
CA ASP A 875 -2.45 -22.85 62.81
C ASP A 875 -3.85 -22.32 63.19
N VAL A 876 -4.72 -23.14 63.78
CA VAL A 876 -6.06 -22.73 64.23
C VAL A 876 -6.30 -22.99 65.74
N PRO A 877 -7.17 -22.21 66.43
CA PRO A 877 -7.41 -22.36 67.86
C PRO A 877 -7.87 -23.77 68.29
N THR A 878 -8.51 -24.52 67.38
CA THR A 878 -8.95 -25.91 67.59
C THR A 878 -7.79 -26.89 67.75
N ASP A 879 -6.61 -26.60 67.19
CA ASP A 879 -5.43 -27.46 67.30
C ASP A 879 -4.89 -27.51 68.71
N TYR A 880 -4.88 -26.34 69.36
CA TYR A 880 -4.52 -26.22 70.77
C TYR A 880 -5.51 -27.00 71.65
N VAL A 881 -6.79 -27.03 71.29
CA VAL A 881 -7.81 -27.82 71.99
C VAL A 881 -7.59 -29.32 71.77
N ALA A 882 -7.30 -29.74 70.53
CA ALA A 882 -7.01 -31.13 70.19
C ALA A 882 -5.72 -31.62 70.86
N LEU A 883 -4.62 -30.85 70.84
CA LEU A 883 -3.40 -31.13 71.60
C LEU A 883 -3.70 -31.31 73.08
N LEU A 884 -4.50 -30.43 73.69
CA LEU A 884 -4.86 -30.53 75.11
C LEU A 884 -5.66 -31.81 75.41
N LEU A 885 -6.52 -32.26 74.49
CA LEU A 885 -7.25 -33.52 74.61
C LEU A 885 -6.33 -34.74 74.47
N TYR A 886 -5.41 -34.74 73.49
CA TYR A 886 -4.45 -35.83 73.28
C TYR A 886 -3.41 -35.92 74.39
N VAL A 887 -2.81 -34.79 74.81
CA VAL A 887 -1.90 -34.73 75.97
C VAL A 887 -2.66 -35.12 77.24
N GLY A 888 -3.91 -34.66 77.42
CA GLY A 888 -4.77 -35.05 78.53
C GLY A 888 -5.04 -36.55 78.57
N ALA A 889 -5.30 -37.19 77.41
CA ALA A 889 -5.50 -38.62 77.29
C ALA A 889 -4.22 -39.41 77.61
N VAL A 890 -3.06 -38.99 77.10
CA VAL A 890 -1.75 -39.60 77.38
C VAL A 890 -1.40 -39.49 78.86
N VAL A 891 -1.58 -38.32 79.48
CA VAL A 891 -1.36 -38.13 80.92
C VAL A 891 -2.30 -39.01 81.73
N CYS A 892 -3.58 -39.14 81.35
CA CYS A 892 -4.53 -40.03 82.02
C CYS A 892 -4.14 -41.51 81.87
N LEU A 893 -3.63 -41.94 80.71
CA LEU A 893 -3.15 -43.30 80.47
C LEU A 893 -1.87 -43.61 81.26
N ILE A 894 -0.90 -42.70 81.29
CA ILE A 894 0.33 -42.83 82.11
C ILE A 894 -0.05 -42.94 83.58
N LEU A 895 -0.95 -42.08 84.07
CA LEU A 895 -1.44 -42.13 85.45
C LEU A 895 -2.26 -43.41 85.73
N ALA A 896 -3.00 -43.94 84.75
CA ALA A 896 -3.69 -45.22 84.87
C ALA A 896 -2.72 -46.40 84.98
N VAL A 897 -1.64 -46.42 84.21
CA VAL A 897 -0.57 -47.43 84.30
C VAL A 897 0.16 -47.36 85.63
N VAL A 898 0.48 -46.15 86.10
CA VAL A 898 1.08 -45.93 87.44
C VAL A 898 0.12 -46.36 88.56
N ALA A 899 -1.19 -46.14 88.41
CA ALA A 899 -2.20 -46.59 89.37
C ALA A 899 -2.38 -48.11 89.36
N MET A 900 -2.38 -48.76 88.18
CA MET A 900 -2.45 -50.23 88.06
C MET A 900 -1.21 -50.92 88.63
N GLY A 901 -0.03 -50.32 88.48
CA GLY A 901 1.21 -50.81 89.10
C GLY A 901 1.19 -50.74 90.63
N LYS A 902 0.37 -49.86 91.23
CA LYS A 902 0.14 -49.76 92.68
C LYS A 902 -1.00 -50.63 93.21
N GLU A 903 -1.82 -51.22 92.33
CA GLU A 903 -2.86 -52.20 92.69
C GLU A 903 -2.32 -53.64 92.74
N GLN A 904 -1.05 -53.86 92.38
CA GLN A 904 -0.36 -55.17 92.41
C GLN A 904 0.70 -55.30 93.53
N GLU A 905 0.91 -54.27 94.36
CA GLU A 905 1.53 -54.37 95.70
C GLU A 905 0.43 -54.39 96.78
#